data_AF-A0A1L4FS07-F1
#
_entry.id   AF-A0A1L4FS07-F1
#
_cell.length_a   1.000
_cell.length_b   1.000
_cell.length_c   1.000
_cell.angle_alpha   90.00
_cell.angle_beta   90.00
_cell.angle_gamma   90.00
#
_symmetry.space_group_name_H-M   'P 1'
#
loop_
_entity.id
_entity.type
_entity.pdbx_description
1 polymer ?
#
loop_
_entity_poly.entity_id
_entity_poly.type
_entity_poly.pdbx_seq_one_letter_code
_entity_poly.pdbx_strand_id
1 'polypeptide(L)'
;MNKNKLKKILLATTLIGTYSPLLVACQIKTIEPKKEINDRNPEPEVKQGSAKIIDEYKEDILNARYLIEQKYSLYNETIERQKAFLSAANSLKEAYEAEHQKFEKLQEQINEIKIKRESELEKLSKFNFFESEDGIQISGKLAIGLNVNINEYPKITDIELKNLIVKINQINSEYNKLKLDKVTTYSNYLNSKRDYENNQTQISQSENLLKQTNIEIGELEKSIVEKNRWIQKYSKEHKLSFKAIEIKLKKIKEIIDENGVKKAIYEQPEDKVEEDLKFDDNVVPSFPTGPIQIPKFDENAHKYPDFASEFTKMSPVDIYKEIYDRTFSIKYAFKETPNGGVIRDIYQGTAWILDYHKYQNSNKYKIFMASNMHVLGQMSNTLGTTLDKKLGYFDPTGSTVVDFDLGKTEQTPTNFGSIPNESYSKYINSRGGNTIYYNSKTLGLENPKMVFGAVDYIRDSTLYSPVKTREYKNQIIIGDQLEAPTYDRVEKEKKTKILENMSRMRYIPYFSDFGVFEFDVDLDSPRLNSKFKGWINKAIKALDNYINRNKNPNNKTPNRFVDDLPFLSADYLSAGKMRLKGKHLDYEAISLANAKDVYIGGYPKNSATRKTYWMQNNPTERDSTELTSYFKSPENKRAFALATLDYDSKLESGNPSPQLLWNKPYLNFYGVNYNIKFSSLYYGASGSVVYNEFGEIIGIYSGVRANNTYGNLLDSASFTSLIQRTQVKLAHGILQPYNLIDGSNKELYPKQTNSYRENLRIIYPDGFEDGTHKTALFPEGY
;
A
#
# COMPACT_ATOMS: atom_id res chain seq x y z
N MET A 1 22.18 35.48 -42.77
CA MET A 1 22.50 34.13 -43.30
C MET A 1 21.25 33.24 -43.21
N ASN A 2 20.92 32.65 -44.37
CA ASN A 2 19.81 31.82 -44.82
C ASN A 2 18.64 31.34 -43.92
N LYS A 3 17.42 31.68 -44.38
CA LYS A 3 16.06 31.37 -43.87
C LYS A 3 15.45 30.03 -44.36
N ASN A 4 16.23 29.08 -44.87
CA ASN A 4 15.70 27.91 -45.62
C ASN A 4 15.88 26.51 -44.98
N LYS A 5 16.07 26.39 -43.65
CA LYS A 5 16.12 25.07 -42.98
C LYS A 5 15.02 24.82 -41.93
N LEU A 6 14.07 25.74 -41.74
CA LEU A 6 13.02 25.63 -40.71
C LEU A 6 11.64 25.18 -41.24
N LYS A 7 11.60 24.43 -42.36
CA LYS A 7 10.32 24.06 -43.03
C LYS A 7 10.12 22.55 -43.29
N LYS A 8 10.89 21.65 -42.66
CA LYS A 8 10.73 20.19 -42.86
C LYS A 8 10.62 19.31 -41.61
N ILE A 9 10.47 19.87 -40.41
CA ILE A 9 10.23 19.08 -39.18
C ILE A 9 9.09 19.71 -38.37
N LEU A 10 7.98 20.01 -39.04
CA LEU A 10 6.77 20.50 -38.35
C LEU A 10 5.52 20.10 -39.13
N LEU A 11 5.30 18.79 -39.31
CA LEU A 11 4.03 18.24 -39.80
C LEU A 11 4.05 16.70 -39.64
N ALA A 12 3.84 16.21 -38.41
CA ALA A 12 3.32 14.85 -38.14
C ALA A 12 3.11 14.59 -36.62
N THR A 13 2.55 15.53 -35.86
CA THR A 13 2.09 15.26 -34.48
C THR A 13 0.76 15.94 -34.24
N THR A 14 -0.27 15.42 -34.93
CA THR A 14 -1.68 15.68 -34.60
C THR A 14 -2.49 14.58 -35.28
N LEU A 15 -2.76 13.49 -34.56
CA LEU A 15 -4.02 12.77 -34.50
C LEU A 15 -3.79 11.51 -33.64
N ILE A 16 -4.02 11.64 -32.33
CA ILE A 16 -4.38 10.49 -31.51
C ILE A 16 -5.86 10.24 -31.82
N GLY A 17 -6.09 9.42 -32.85
CA GLY A 17 -7.38 8.89 -33.20
C GLY A 17 -7.65 7.63 -32.39
N THR A 18 -8.71 7.67 -31.60
CA THR A 18 -9.39 6.55 -30.96
C THR A 18 -9.49 5.33 -31.88
N TYR A 19 -8.91 4.18 -31.49
CA TYR A 19 -9.26 2.90 -32.10
C TYR A 19 -10.15 2.10 -31.15
N SER A 20 -11.44 2.12 -31.49
CA SER A 20 -12.42 1.11 -31.09
C SER A 20 -12.10 -0.22 -31.79
N PRO A 21 -12.47 -1.38 -31.21
CA PRO A 21 -12.27 -2.66 -31.86
C PRO A 21 -13.20 -2.77 -33.07
N LEU A 22 -12.62 -2.80 -34.28
CA LEU A 22 -13.36 -3.17 -35.49
C LEU A 22 -13.68 -4.67 -35.40
N LEU A 23 -14.96 -4.97 -35.24
CA LEU A 23 -15.57 -6.24 -35.59
C LEU A 23 -15.33 -6.50 -37.08
N VAL A 24 -14.41 -7.42 -37.40
CA VAL A 24 -14.34 -8.00 -38.74
C VAL A 24 -15.41 -9.07 -38.83
N ALA A 25 -16.54 -8.70 -39.42
CA ALA A 25 -17.54 -9.64 -39.89
C ALA A 25 -16.98 -10.41 -41.09
N CYS A 26 -16.63 -11.69 -40.90
CA CYS A 26 -16.45 -12.60 -42.03
C CYS A 26 -17.83 -12.92 -42.62
N GLN A 27 -18.10 -12.36 -43.80
CA GLN A 27 -19.22 -12.78 -44.65
C GLN A 27 -18.97 -14.22 -45.12
N ILE A 28 -19.76 -15.15 -44.58
CA ILE A 28 -19.88 -16.51 -45.13
C ILE A 28 -20.75 -16.39 -46.38
N LYS A 29 -20.14 -16.54 -47.57
CA LYS A 29 -20.89 -16.78 -48.81
C LYS A 29 -21.48 -18.20 -48.72
N THR A 30 -22.79 -18.27 -48.58
CA THR A 30 -23.59 -19.48 -48.77
C THR A 30 -23.38 -20.03 -50.17
N ILE A 31 -22.87 -21.26 -50.26
CA ILE A 31 -22.87 -22.06 -51.50
C ILE A 31 -24.22 -22.80 -51.55
N GLU A 32 -25.02 -22.53 -52.57
CA GLU A 32 -26.28 -23.23 -52.86
C GLU A 32 -26.04 -24.72 -53.18
N PRO A 33 -26.95 -25.62 -52.78
CA PRO A 33 -26.85 -27.04 -53.15
C PRO A 33 -27.27 -27.22 -54.61
N LYS A 34 -26.37 -27.79 -55.43
CA LYS A 34 -26.69 -28.23 -56.79
C LYS A 34 -27.51 -29.52 -56.76
N LYS A 35 -28.55 -29.52 -57.60
CA LYS A 35 -29.51 -30.58 -57.92
C LYS A 35 -28.92 -31.98 -58.04
N GLU A 36 -29.68 -32.92 -57.46
CA GLU A 36 -29.64 -34.36 -57.72
C GLU A 36 -29.68 -34.68 -59.21
N ILE A 37 -28.79 -35.58 -59.64
CA ILE A 37 -29.01 -36.45 -60.78
C ILE A 37 -28.85 -37.88 -60.25
N ASN A 38 -29.98 -38.58 -60.24
CA ASN A 38 -30.07 -40.02 -60.02
C ASN A 38 -29.41 -40.75 -61.20
N ASP A 39 -28.45 -41.63 -60.93
CA ASP A 39 -28.35 -42.89 -61.69
C ASP A 39 -27.66 -44.01 -60.88
N ARG A 40 -28.50 -45.00 -60.55
CA ARG A 40 -28.30 -46.43 -60.24
C ARG A 40 -26.88 -46.99 -60.04
N ASN A 41 -26.60 -47.47 -58.82
CA ASN A 41 -26.43 -48.90 -58.47
C ASN A 41 -26.22 -49.06 -56.95
N PRO A 42 -26.82 -50.05 -56.25
CA PRO A 42 -26.60 -50.24 -54.84
C PRO A 42 -25.29 -51.02 -54.61
N GLU A 43 -24.21 -50.31 -54.28
CA GLU A 43 -23.07 -50.91 -53.57
C GLU A 43 -23.32 -50.92 -52.06
N PRO A 44 -22.75 -51.88 -51.30
CA PRO A 44 -23.21 -52.25 -49.97
C PRO A 44 -23.06 -51.09 -48.95
N GLU A 45 -24.13 -50.83 -48.18
CA GLU A 45 -24.30 -49.73 -47.20
C GLU A 45 -23.21 -49.62 -46.11
N VAL A 46 -22.28 -50.56 -46.01
CA VAL A 46 -21.13 -50.49 -45.08
C VAL A 46 -19.98 -49.61 -45.62
N LYS A 47 -19.96 -49.28 -46.93
CA LYS A 47 -18.89 -48.46 -47.54
C LYS A 47 -19.16 -46.94 -47.55
N GLN A 48 -20.42 -46.49 -47.49
CA GLN A 48 -20.77 -45.05 -47.62
C GLN A 48 -20.48 -44.22 -46.36
N GLY A 49 -20.74 -44.75 -45.15
CA GLY A 49 -20.40 -44.04 -43.90
C GLY A 49 -18.89 -43.88 -43.70
N SER A 50 -18.12 -44.84 -44.20
CA SER A 50 -16.67 -44.95 -44.08
C SER A 50 -15.91 -43.96 -44.98
N ALA A 51 -16.41 -43.71 -46.20
CA ALA A 51 -15.85 -42.71 -47.11
C ALA A 51 -16.06 -41.29 -46.59
N LYS A 52 -17.22 -41.02 -45.98
CA LYS A 52 -17.56 -39.72 -45.39
C LYS A 52 -16.60 -39.32 -44.27
N ILE A 53 -16.29 -40.24 -43.35
CA ILE A 53 -15.34 -39.99 -42.24
C ILE A 53 -13.91 -39.71 -42.75
N ILE A 54 -13.49 -40.42 -43.80
CA ILE A 54 -12.18 -40.16 -44.43
C ILE A 54 -12.14 -38.76 -45.03
N ASP A 55 -13.20 -38.31 -45.70
CA ASP A 55 -13.27 -36.99 -46.31
C ASP A 55 -13.36 -35.87 -45.26
N GLU A 56 -14.09 -36.08 -44.16
CA GLU A 56 -14.09 -35.19 -42.99
C GLU A 56 -12.66 -35.05 -42.41
N TYR A 57 -11.90 -36.14 -42.25
CA TYR A 57 -10.53 -36.05 -41.77
C TYR A 57 -9.57 -35.39 -42.76
N LYS A 58 -9.80 -35.51 -44.07
CA LYS A 58 -9.02 -34.78 -45.09
C LYS A 58 -9.31 -33.28 -45.02
N GLU A 59 -10.57 -32.90 -44.86
CA GLU A 59 -10.98 -31.50 -44.70
C GLU A 59 -10.38 -30.90 -43.42
N ASP A 60 -10.42 -31.63 -42.31
CA ASP A 60 -9.76 -31.26 -41.06
C ASP A 60 -8.24 -31.08 -41.22
N ILE A 61 -7.58 -31.96 -41.98
CA ILE A 61 -6.14 -31.83 -42.27
C ILE A 61 -5.86 -30.58 -43.12
N LEU A 62 -6.72 -30.28 -44.10
CA LEU A 62 -6.60 -29.07 -44.92
C LEU A 62 -6.80 -27.80 -44.07
N ASN A 63 -7.80 -27.79 -43.20
CA ASN A 63 -8.08 -26.70 -42.27
C ASN A 63 -6.92 -26.50 -41.28
N ALA A 64 -6.38 -27.57 -40.71
CA ALA A 64 -5.22 -27.50 -39.82
C ALA A 64 -3.99 -26.94 -40.53
N ARG A 65 -3.75 -27.29 -41.80
CA ARG A 65 -2.64 -26.74 -42.60
C ARG A 65 -2.82 -25.26 -42.88
N TYR A 66 -4.03 -24.83 -43.23
CA TYR A 66 -4.36 -23.42 -43.42
C TYR A 66 -4.11 -22.61 -42.14
N LEU A 67 -4.50 -23.13 -40.97
CA LEU A 67 -4.24 -22.49 -39.68
C LEU A 67 -2.73 -22.41 -39.37
N ILE A 68 -1.95 -23.46 -39.67
CA ILE A 68 -0.50 -23.45 -39.53
C ILE A 68 0.12 -22.32 -40.38
N GLU A 69 -0.29 -22.15 -41.64
CA GLU A 69 0.20 -21.07 -42.51
C GLU A 69 -0.09 -19.67 -41.93
N GLN A 70 -1.30 -19.46 -41.40
CA GLN A 70 -1.65 -18.21 -40.72
C GLN A 70 -0.78 -17.97 -39.48
N LYS A 71 -0.52 -19.02 -38.68
CA LYS A 71 0.30 -18.94 -37.47
C LYS A 71 1.77 -18.66 -37.79
N TYR A 72 2.31 -19.22 -38.87
CA TYR A 72 3.66 -18.86 -39.36
C TYR A 72 3.74 -17.41 -39.81
N SER A 73 2.71 -16.87 -40.48
CA SER A 73 2.67 -15.45 -40.83
C SER A 73 2.74 -14.57 -39.58
N LEU A 74 1.92 -14.88 -38.56
CA LEU A 74 1.93 -14.16 -37.28
C LEU A 74 3.28 -14.28 -36.55
N TYR A 75 3.90 -15.47 -36.59
CA TYR A 75 5.21 -15.72 -36.01
C TYR A 75 6.28 -14.82 -36.63
N ASN A 76 6.33 -14.76 -37.96
CA ASN A 76 7.29 -13.94 -38.70
C ASN A 76 7.07 -12.44 -38.45
N GLU A 77 5.81 -11.98 -38.45
CA GLU A 77 5.49 -10.58 -38.09
C GLU A 77 5.94 -10.24 -36.66
N THR A 78 5.78 -11.17 -35.73
CA THR A 78 6.18 -10.98 -34.33
C THR A 78 7.70 -10.91 -34.19
N ILE A 79 8.45 -11.72 -34.95
CA ILE A 79 9.93 -11.63 -35.02
C ILE A 79 10.38 -10.26 -35.51
N GLU A 80 9.79 -9.75 -36.59
CA GLU A 80 10.20 -8.45 -37.15
C GLU A 80 9.90 -7.30 -36.17
N ARG A 81 8.77 -7.36 -35.45
CA ARG A 81 8.49 -6.40 -34.36
C ARG A 81 9.50 -6.53 -33.22
N GLN A 82 9.84 -7.75 -32.81
CA GLN A 82 10.80 -7.98 -31.74
C GLN A 82 12.19 -7.43 -32.10
N LYS A 83 12.65 -7.61 -33.35
CA LYS A 83 13.90 -7.02 -33.85
C LYS A 83 13.89 -5.49 -33.75
N ALA A 84 12.77 -4.84 -34.11
CA ALA A 84 12.62 -3.40 -33.98
C ALA A 84 12.74 -2.93 -32.52
N PHE A 85 12.10 -3.64 -31.58
CA PHE A 85 12.21 -3.34 -30.15
C PHE A 85 13.63 -3.58 -29.61
N LEU A 86 14.30 -4.67 -30.00
CA LEU A 86 15.68 -4.94 -29.62
C LEU A 86 16.64 -3.85 -30.13
N SER A 87 16.45 -3.38 -31.37
CA SER A 87 17.23 -2.28 -31.92
C SER A 87 17.01 -0.97 -31.17
N ALA A 88 15.78 -0.69 -30.71
CA ALA A 88 15.46 0.50 -29.94
C ALA A 88 15.97 0.41 -28.48
N ALA A 89 16.13 -0.81 -27.94
CA ALA A 89 16.52 -1.00 -26.54
C ALA A 89 17.90 -0.40 -26.22
N ASN A 90 18.87 -0.54 -27.14
CA ASN A 90 20.22 -0.02 -26.94
C ASN A 90 20.25 1.52 -26.90
N SER A 91 19.56 2.18 -27.82
CA SER A 91 19.51 3.66 -27.84
C SER A 91 18.74 4.22 -26.65
N LEU A 92 17.66 3.56 -26.23
CA LEU A 92 16.92 3.93 -25.01
C LEU A 92 17.75 3.70 -23.75
N LYS A 93 18.57 2.64 -23.72
CA LYS A 93 19.50 2.35 -22.63
C LYS A 93 20.54 3.46 -22.48
N GLU A 94 21.24 3.79 -23.57
CA GLU A 94 22.22 4.87 -23.60
C GLU A 94 21.59 6.21 -23.19
N ALA A 95 20.37 6.50 -23.65
CA ALA A 95 19.66 7.72 -23.29
C ALA A 95 19.33 7.80 -21.80
N TYR A 96 18.85 6.72 -21.17
CA TYR A 96 18.59 6.76 -19.72
C TYR A 96 19.89 6.86 -18.91
N GLU A 97 20.96 6.16 -19.32
CA GLU A 97 22.25 6.17 -18.63
C GLU A 97 22.90 7.56 -18.68
N ALA A 98 22.83 8.22 -19.84
CA ALA A 98 23.31 9.59 -19.99
C ALA A 98 22.55 10.59 -19.11
N GLU A 99 21.21 10.48 -19.01
CA GLU A 99 20.42 11.34 -18.12
C GLU A 99 20.69 11.03 -16.63
N HIS A 100 20.93 9.76 -16.28
CA HIS A 100 21.32 9.38 -14.93
C HIS A 100 22.67 9.99 -14.53
N GLN A 101 23.68 9.93 -15.40
CA GLN A 101 24.98 10.55 -15.15
C GLN A 101 24.89 12.07 -14.98
N LYS A 102 24.07 12.75 -15.80
CA LYS A 102 23.80 14.19 -15.64
C LYS A 102 23.16 14.49 -14.28
N PHE A 103 22.21 13.65 -13.86
CA PHE A 103 21.54 13.79 -12.57
C PHE A 103 22.52 13.65 -11.39
N GLU A 104 23.37 12.62 -11.40
CA GLU A 104 24.41 12.40 -10.37
C GLU A 104 25.38 13.59 -10.29
N LYS A 105 25.84 14.10 -11.45
CA LYS A 105 26.71 15.27 -11.52
C LYS A 105 26.07 16.53 -10.94
N LEU A 106 24.79 16.77 -11.22
CA LEU A 106 24.05 17.89 -10.62
C LEU A 106 23.91 17.72 -9.11
N GLN A 107 23.80 16.49 -8.62
CA GLN A 107 23.69 16.18 -7.20
C GLN A 107 24.99 16.51 -6.45
N GLU A 108 26.13 16.19 -7.06
CA GLU A 108 27.46 16.57 -6.57
C GLU A 108 27.61 18.10 -6.51
N GLN A 109 27.30 18.81 -7.61
CA GLN A 109 27.35 20.28 -7.67
C GLN A 109 26.46 20.95 -6.61
N ILE A 110 25.27 20.39 -6.36
CA ILE A 110 24.35 20.86 -5.32
C ILE A 110 24.94 20.68 -3.92
N ASN A 111 25.66 19.58 -3.68
CA ASN A 111 26.31 19.35 -2.40
C ASN A 111 27.47 20.31 -2.18
N GLU A 112 28.32 20.51 -3.18
CA GLU A 112 29.43 21.47 -3.11
C GLU A 112 28.94 22.88 -2.79
N ILE A 113 27.91 23.35 -3.50
CA ILE A 113 27.39 24.69 -3.28
C ILE A 113 26.63 24.81 -1.96
N LYS A 114 26.01 23.73 -1.48
CA LYS A 114 25.37 23.68 -0.16
C LYS A 114 26.42 23.86 0.95
N ILE A 115 27.56 23.16 0.86
CA ILE A 115 28.67 23.30 1.82
C ILE A 115 29.19 24.75 1.80
N LYS A 116 29.42 25.31 0.60
CA LYS A 116 29.84 26.70 0.43
C LYS A 116 28.83 27.68 1.07
N ARG A 117 27.54 27.44 0.85
CA ARG A 117 26.45 28.24 1.41
C ARG A 117 26.41 28.19 2.94
N GLU A 118 26.53 27.01 3.53
CA GLU A 118 26.55 26.82 4.98
C GLU A 118 27.74 27.53 5.62
N SER A 119 28.92 27.42 5.02
CA SER A 119 30.13 28.13 5.48
C SER A 119 29.97 29.66 5.46
N GLU A 120 29.33 30.22 4.43
CA GLU A 120 29.08 31.68 4.40
C GLU A 120 27.97 32.11 5.37
N LEU A 121 26.92 31.29 5.56
CA LEU A 121 25.85 31.56 6.54
C LEU A 121 26.39 31.57 7.97
N GLU A 122 27.33 30.69 8.32
CA GLU A 122 27.95 30.64 9.64
C GLU A 122 28.65 31.96 10.00
N LYS A 123 29.25 32.63 9.02
CA LYS A 123 29.93 33.94 9.22
C LYS A 123 28.96 35.03 9.67
N LEU A 124 27.66 34.90 9.42
CA LEU A 124 26.66 35.85 9.92
C LEU A 124 26.61 35.89 11.46
N SER A 125 26.91 34.77 12.14
CA SER A 125 26.90 34.70 13.61
C SER A 125 27.93 35.60 14.29
N LYS A 126 28.92 36.12 13.55
CA LYS A 126 29.96 37.02 14.07
C LYS A 126 29.49 38.47 14.22
N PHE A 127 28.31 38.81 13.71
CA PHE A 127 27.77 40.17 13.75
C PHE A 127 26.66 40.27 14.82
N ASN A 128 26.85 41.16 15.79
CA ASN A 128 25.85 41.43 16.86
C ASN A 128 24.49 41.91 16.33
N PHE A 129 24.43 42.38 15.08
CA PHE A 129 23.20 42.76 14.38
C PHE A 129 22.14 41.63 14.37
N PHE A 130 22.56 40.37 14.42
CA PHE A 130 21.66 39.20 14.38
C PHE A 130 20.96 38.87 15.69
N GLU A 131 21.23 39.62 16.77
CA GLU A 131 20.44 39.58 18.01
C GLU A 131 19.19 40.46 17.93
N SER A 132 19.09 41.31 16.91
CA SER A 132 17.91 42.14 16.63
C SER A 132 16.84 41.37 15.85
N GLU A 133 15.58 41.79 15.97
CA GLU A 133 14.45 41.20 15.23
C GLU A 133 14.66 41.26 13.71
N ASP A 134 15.17 42.38 13.19
CA ASP A 134 15.51 42.57 11.78
C ASP A 134 16.62 41.59 11.33
N GLY A 135 17.63 41.40 12.18
CA GLY A 135 18.71 40.44 11.95
C GLY A 135 18.21 38.99 11.90
N ILE A 136 17.35 38.59 12.85
CA ILE A 136 16.73 37.25 12.87
C ILE A 136 15.92 37.01 11.60
N GLN A 137 15.18 38.01 11.10
CA GLN A 137 14.42 37.89 9.86
C GLN A 137 15.33 37.75 8.62
N ILE A 138 16.39 38.54 8.53
CA ILE A 138 17.34 38.51 7.39
C ILE A 138 18.11 37.20 7.35
N SER A 139 18.66 36.76 8.49
CA SER A 139 19.33 35.45 8.58
C SER A 139 18.38 34.32 8.25
N GLY A 140 17.11 34.41 8.69
CA GLY A 140 16.03 33.49 8.32
C GLY A 140 15.84 33.40 6.81
N LYS A 141 15.63 34.55 6.12
CA LYS A 141 15.45 34.62 4.66
C LYS A 141 16.64 34.02 3.90
N LEU A 142 17.87 34.43 4.24
CA LEU A 142 19.09 33.93 3.60
C LEU A 142 19.28 32.42 3.82
N ALA A 143 19.00 31.93 5.04
CA ALA A 143 19.12 30.54 5.41
C ALA A 143 18.07 29.62 4.77
N ILE A 144 17.01 30.17 4.18
CA ILE A 144 16.04 29.42 3.34
C ILE A 144 16.22 29.64 1.84
N GLY A 145 17.27 30.34 1.42
CA GLY A 145 17.59 30.52 0.00
C GLY A 145 16.86 31.68 -0.67
N LEU A 146 16.23 32.56 0.12
CA LEU A 146 15.65 33.79 -0.40
C LEU A 146 16.70 34.89 -0.48
N ASN A 147 16.62 35.66 -1.56
CA ASN A 147 17.45 36.85 -1.70
C ASN A 147 16.91 37.96 -0.81
N VAL A 148 17.81 38.61 -0.08
CA VAL A 148 17.47 39.79 0.74
C VAL A 148 17.85 41.05 -0.01
N ASN A 149 16.88 41.94 -0.19
CA ASN A 149 17.11 43.29 -0.68
C ASN A 149 17.63 44.17 0.47
N ILE A 150 18.93 44.44 0.47
CA ILE A 150 19.59 45.21 1.55
C ILE A 150 18.99 46.62 1.69
N ASN A 151 18.43 47.20 0.62
CA ASN A 151 17.84 48.54 0.66
C ASN A 151 16.55 48.61 1.50
N GLU A 152 15.91 47.48 1.79
CA GLU A 152 14.75 47.40 2.70
C GLU A 152 15.17 47.47 4.18
N TYR A 153 16.47 47.43 4.46
CA TYR A 153 17.03 47.39 5.81
C TYR A 153 18.08 48.49 6.03
N PRO A 154 17.66 49.79 6.06
CA PRO A 154 18.58 50.92 6.16
C PRO A 154 19.41 50.95 7.46
N LYS A 155 18.99 50.21 8.48
CA LYS A 155 19.73 50.04 9.75
C LYS A 155 21.01 49.21 9.61
N ILE A 156 21.19 48.48 8.51
CA ILE A 156 22.46 47.81 8.21
C ILE A 156 23.42 48.87 7.70
N THR A 157 24.32 49.34 8.56
CA THR A 157 25.37 50.32 8.21
C THR A 157 26.73 49.67 8.00
N ASP A 158 26.94 48.46 8.53
CA ASP A 158 28.16 47.68 8.41
C ASP A 158 28.39 47.19 6.96
N ILE A 159 29.54 47.58 6.37
CA ILE A 159 29.89 47.29 4.98
C ILE A 159 30.27 45.81 4.79
N GLU A 160 30.93 45.19 5.76
CA GLU A 160 31.31 43.77 5.71
C GLU A 160 30.07 42.88 5.72
N LEU A 161 29.10 43.22 6.57
CA LEU A 161 27.81 42.53 6.63
C LEU A 161 27.04 42.66 5.31
N LYS A 162 26.99 43.85 4.71
CA LYS A 162 26.35 44.04 3.38
C LYS A 162 26.98 43.15 2.33
N ASN A 163 28.31 43.12 2.26
CA ASN A 163 29.03 42.31 1.28
C ASN A 163 28.79 40.80 1.50
N LEU A 164 28.72 40.35 2.75
CA LEU A 164 28.41 38.96 3.09
C LEU A 164 26.98 38.59 2.66
N ILE A 165 25.99 39.45 2.89
CA ILE A 165 24.60 39.23 2.45
C ILE A 165 24.52 39.14 0.92
N VAL A 166 25.19 40.02 0.18
CA VAL A 166 25.25 39.97 -1.29
C VAL A 166 25.87 38.66 -1.77
N LYS A 167 26.95 38.22 -1.14
CA LYS A 167 27.62 36.95 -1.47
C LYS A 167 26.70 35.75 -1.23
N ILE A 168 25.97 35.73 -0.12
CA ILE A 168 25.00 34.67 0.18
C ILE A 168 23.83 34.69 -0.80
N ASN A 169 23.33 35.87 -1.22
CA ASN A 169 22.31 35.99 -2.26
C ASN A 169 22.76 35.37 -3.60
N GLN A 170 24.02 35.61 -4.00
CA GLN A 170 24.57 35.02 -5.23
C GLN A 170 24.62 33.49 -5.13
N ILE A 171 25.13 32.96 -4.01
CA ILE A 171 25.19 31.50 -3.76
C ILE A 171 23.77 30.91 -3.72
N ASN A 172 22.81 31.58 -3.09
CA ASN A 172 21.41 31.16 -3.07
C ASN A 172 20.80 31.09 -4.47
N SER A 173 21.10 32.08 -5.31
CA SER A 173 20.60 32.12 -6.70
C SER A 173 21.17 30.97 -7.53
N GLU A 174 22.45 30.69 -7.41
CA GLU A 174 23.12 29.57 -8.06
C GLU A 174 22.61 28.21 -7.54
N TYR A 175 22.45 28.06 -6.22
CA TYR A 175 21.87 26.87 -5.60
C TYR A 175 20.43 26.59 -6.07
N ASN A 176 19.60 27.63 -6.14
CA ASN A 176 18.22 27.50 -6.61
C ASN A 176 18.15 27.13 -8.09
N LYS A 177 19.06 27.67 -8.92
CA LYS A 177 19.18 27.28 -10.33
C LYS A 177 19.57 25.79 -10.47
N LEU A 178 20.61 25.34 -9.77
CA LEU A 178 21.03 23.94 -9.79
C LEU A 178 19.93 22.99 -9.31
N LYS A 179 19.14 23.39 -8.31
CA LYS A 179 17.97 22.63 -7.88
C LYS A 179 16.92 22.49 -8.98
N LEU A 180 16.62 23.56 -9.71
CA LEU A 180 15.68 23.53 -10.82
C LEU A 180 16.18 22.63 -11.97
N ASP A 181 17.47 22.74 -12.29
CA ASP A 181 18.13 21.90 -13.31
C ASP A 181 18.11 20.42 -12.90
N LYS A 182 18.33 20.11 -11.62
CA LYS A 182 18.20 18.75 -11.07
C LYS A 182 16.79 18.19 -11.25
N VAL A 183 15.76 18.98 -10.98
CA VAL A 183 14.36 18.55 -11.15
C VAL A 183 14.07 18.21 -12.61
N THR A 184 14.47 19.09 -13.52
CA THR A 184 14.29 18.89 -14.97
C THR A 184 15.02 17.63 -15.45
N THR A 185 16.28 17.47 -15.05
CA THR A 185 17.11 16.32 -15.41
C THR A 185 16.56 15.00 -14.82
N TYR A 186 16.07 15.03 -13.58
CA TYR A 186 15.45 13.85 -12.97
C TYR A 186 14.17 13.42 -13.68
N SER A 187 13.34 14.39 -14.10
CA SER A 187 12.14 14.10 -14.91
C SER A 187 12.51 13.46 -16.26
N ASN A 188 13.56 13.96 -16.92
CA ASN A 188 14.06 13.37 -18.16
C ASN A 188 14.58 11.95 -17.94
N TYR A 189 15.35 11.72 -16.87
CA TYR A 189 15.81 10.39 -16.47
C TYR A 189 14.65 9.41 -16.28
N LEU A 190 13.61 9.79 -15.53
CA LEU A 190 12.46 8.93 -15.28
C LEU A 190 11.67 8.61 -16.56
N ASN A 191 11.53 9.58 -17.47
CA ASN A 191 10.86 9.36 -18.75
C ASN A 191 11.68 8.40 -19.63
N SER A 192 12.98 8.62 -19.79
CA SER A 192 13.87 7.72 -20.55
C SER A 192 13.90 6.31 -19.96
N LYS A 193 13.90 6.19 -18.62
CA LYS A 193 13.82 4.89 -17.93
C LYS A 193 12.50 4.19 -18.20
N ARG A 194 11.37 4.91 -18.13
CA ARG A 194 10.04 4.36 -18.45
C ARG A 194 9.97 3.87 -19.89
N ASP A 195 10.52 4.63 -20.84
CA ASP A 195 10.53 4.26 -22.25
C ASP A 195 11.35 2.97 -22.47
N TYR A 196 12.51 2.85 -21.79
CA TYR A 196 13.31 1.63 -21.79
C TYR A 196 12.55 0.43 -21.19
N GLU A 197 11.93 0.58 -20.02
CA GLU A 197 11.16 -0.47 -19.34
C GLU A 197 9.93 -0.92 -20.13
N ASN A 198 9.23 0.02 -20.77
CA ASN A 198 8.13 -0.27 -21.68
C ASN A 198 8.62 -1.11 -22.87
N ASN A 199 9.76 -0.76 -23.44
CA ASN A 199 10.36 -1.50 -24.55
C ASN A 199 10.80 -2.92 -24.12
N GLN A 200 11.37 -3.09 -22.93
CA GLN A 200 11.67 -4.42 -22.36
C GLN A 200 10.42 -5.28 -22.15
N THR A 201 9.32 -4.65 -21.74
CA THR A 201 8.03 -5.31 -21.59
C THR A 201 7.49 -5.79 -22.94
N GLN A 202 7.60 -4.97 -24.00
CA GLN A 202 7.21 -5.37 -25.36
C GLN A 202 8.05 -6.54 -25.88
N ILE A 203 9.37 -6.55 -25.62
CA ILE A 203 10.25 -7.69 -25.97
C ILE A 203 9.76 -8.97 -25.28
N SER A 204 9.50 -8.91 -23.98
CA SER A 204 9.03 -10.07 -23.20
C SER A 204 7.66 -10.58 -23.68
N GLN A 205 6.75 -9.67 -24.05
CA GLN A 205 5.45 -10.03 -24.62
C GLN A 205 5.59 -10.71 -25.98
N SER A 206 6.47 -10.19 -26.86
CA SER A 206 6.79 -10.82 -28.14
C SER A 206 7.38 -12.22 -27.94
N GLU A 207 8.28 -12.43 -26.99
CA GLU A 207 8.83 -13.76 -26.69
C GLU A 207 7.76 -14.76 -26.26
N ASN A 208 6.85 -14.35 -25.38
CA ASN A 208 5.76 -15.21 -24.93
C ASN A 208 4.80 -15.55 -26.08
N LEU A 209 4.50 -14.58 -26.94
CA LEU A 209 3.65 -14.81 -28.11
C LEU A 209 4.31 -15.77 -29.11
N LEU A 210 5.63 -15.66 -29.34
CA LEU A 210 6.38 -16.59 -30.17
C LEU A 210 6.36 -18.01 -29.59
N LYS A 211 6.58 -18.16 -28.28
CA LYS A 211 6.49 -19.46 -27.59
C LYS A 211 5.11 -20.09 -27.72
N GLN A 212 4.05 -19.32 -27.46
CA GLN A 212 2.68 -19.80 -27.58
C GLN A 212 2.34 -20.20 -29.03
N THR A 213 2.70 -19.37 -30.00
CA THR A 213 2.45 -19.65 -31.42
C THR A 213 3.15 -20.94 -31.85
N ASN A 214 4.37 -21.18 -31.38
CA ASN A 214 5.09 -22.44 -31.64
C ASN A 214 4.41 -23.66 -31.01
N ILE A 215 3.88 -23.55 -29.79
CA ILE A 215 3.11 -24.63 -29.14
C ILE A 215 1.88 -24.97 -29.98
N GLU A 216 1.10 -23.96 -30.38
CA GLU A 216 -0.12 -24.13 -31.17
C GLU A 216 0.16 -24.77 -32.54
N ILE A 217 1.26 -24.37 -33.20
CA ILE A 217 1.71 -25.03 -34.44
C ILE A 217 2.02 -26.51 -34.18
N GLY A 218 2.77 -26.83 -33.12
CA GLY A 218 3.11 -28.21 -32.76
C GLY A 218 1.89 -29.09 -32.46
N GLU A 219 0.86 -28.54 -31.82
CA GLU A 219 -0.41 -29.24 -31.58
C GLU A 219 -1.17 -29.54 -32.88
N LEU A 220 -1.23 -28.57 -33.80
CA LEU A 220 -1.85 -28.75 -35.12
C LEU A 220 -1.10 -29.80 -35.94
N GLU A 221 0.24 -29.78 -35.92
CA GLU A 221 1.06 -30.79 -36.59
C GLU A 221 0.83 -32.19 -36.03
N LYS A 222 0.75 -32.33 -34.71
CA LYS A 222 0.44 -33.61 -34.04
C LYS A 222 -0.93 -34.14 -34.47
N SER A 223 -1.94 -33.27 -34.48
CA SER A 223 -3.30 -33.61 -34.96
C SER A 223 -3.30 -34.09 -36.42
N ILE A 224 -2.54 -33.43 -37.30
CA ILE A 224 -2.37 -33.86 -38.70
C ILE A 224 -1.74 -35.25 -38.77
N VAL A 225 -0.70 -35.54 -37.98
CA VAL A 225 -0.03 -36.84 -37.97
C VAL A 225 -0.96 -37.95 -37.47
N GLU A 226 -1.69 -37.71 -36.39
CA GLU A 226 -2.64 -38.67 -35.81
C GLU A 226 -3.78 -39.01 -36.79
N LYS A 227 -4.39 -37.99 -37.40
CA LYS A 227 -5.44 -38.18 -38.42
C LYS A 227 -4.91 -38.92 -39.66
N ASN A 228 -3.70 -38.59 -40.13
CA ASN A 228 -3.08 -39.32 -41.24
C ASN A 228 -2.80 -40.79 -40.90
N ARG A 229 -2.29 -41.10 -39.69
CA ARG A 229 -2.09 -42.48 -39.24
C ARG A 229 -3.40 -43.25 -39.17
N TRP A 230 -4.46 -42.61 -38.67
CA TRP A 230 -5.79 -43.19 -38.65
C TRP A 230 -6.28 -43.51 -40.06
N ILE A 231 -6.20 -42.55 -40.99
CA ILE A 231 -6.57 -42.74 -42.40
C ILE A 231 -5.79 -43.90 -43.02
N GLN A 232 -4.47 -43.99 -42.79
CA GLN A 232 -3.63 -45.08 -43.31
C GLN A 232 -4.02 -46.45 -42.74
N LYS A 233 -4.19 -46.55 -41.42
CA LYS A 233 -4.59 -47.79 -40.74
C LYS A 233 -5.96 -48.25 -41.25
N TYR A 234 -6.92 -47.33 -41.26
CA TYR A 234 -8.28 -47.60 -41.71
C TYR A 234 -8.33 -48.01 -43.18
N SER A 235 -7.59 -47.32 -44.06
CA SER A 235 -7.51 -47.66 -45.48
C SER A 235 -6.90 -49.05 -45.72
N LYS A 236 -5.90 -49.44 -44.93
CA LYS A 236 -5.27 -50.77 -44.99
C LYS A 236 -6.25 -51.87 -44.54
N GLU A 237 -6.98 -51.64 -43.45
CA GLU A 237 -7.99 -52.57 -42.93
C GLU A 237 -9.15 -52.79 -43.92
N HIS A 238 -9.47 -51.78 -44.74
CA HIS A 238 -10.60 -51.80 -45.67
C HIS A 238 -10.20 -51.94 -47.16
N LYS A 239 -8.92 -52.27 -47.45
CA LYS A 239 -8.37 -52.45 -48.81
C LYS A 239 -8.62 -51.28 -49.77
N LEU A 240 -8.58 -50.05 -49.26
CA LEU A 240 -8.75 -48.83 -50.07
C LEU A 240 -7.41 -48.43 -50.73
N SER A 241 -7.44 -48.15 -52.03
CA SER A 241 -6.27 -47.70 -52.82
C SER A 241 -5.91 -46.25 -52.48
N PHE A 242 -4.67 -46.00 -52.05
CA PHE A 242 -4.22 -44.69 -51.57
C PHE A 242 -3.01 -44.18 -52.37
N LYS A 243 -3.22 -43.26 -53.32
CA LYS A 243 -2.13 -42.72 -54.18
C LYS A 243 -1.94 -41.19 -54.12
N ALA A 244 -2.57 -40.47 -53.19
CA ALA A 244 -2.65 -39.00 -53.28
C ALA A 244 -2.09 -38.17 -52.11
N ILE A 245 -1.64 -38.74 -50.98
CA ILE A 245 -1.23 -37.93 -49.80
C ILE A 245 0.29 -37.88 -49.55
N GLU A 246 1.06 -38.81 -50.11
CA GLU A 246 2.50 -38.94 -49.81
C GLU A 246 3.37 -37.78 -50.34
N ILE A 247 2.94 -37.10 -51.40
CA ILE A 247 3.77 -36.10 -52.11
C ILE A 247 3.80 -34.71 -51.41
N LYS A 248 2.84 -34.40 -50.52
CA LYS A 248 2.81 -33.10 -49.79
C LYS A 248 3.39 -33.13 -48.38
N LEU A 249 3.72 -34.31 -47.83
CA LEU A 249 4.37 -34.44 -46.52
C LEU A 249 5.89 -34.17 -46.57
N LYS A 250 6.51 -34.40 -47.73
CA LYS A 250 7.96 -34.23 -47.91
C LYS A 250 8.39 -32.76 -47.91
N LYS A 251 7.60 -31.88 -48.57
CA LYS A 251 7.87 -30.43 -48.65
C LYS A 251 7.77 -29.69 -47.31
N ILE A 252 6.95 -30.16 -46.37
CA ILE A 252 6.82 -29.50 -45.05
C ILE A 252 7.96 -29.87 -44.12
N LYS A 253 8.45 -31.13 -44.17
CA LYS A 253 9.67 -31.51 -43.46
C LYS A 253 10.90 -30.71 -43.93
N GLU A 254 11.01 -30.48 -45.23
CA GLU A 254 12.10 -29.67 -45.80
C GLU A 254 12.05 -28.20 -45.33
N ILE A 255 10.86 -27.58 -45.21
CA ILE A 255 10.72 -26.20 -44.69
C ILE A 255 11.05 -26.10 -43.18
N ILE A 256 10.79 -27.16 -42.41
CA ILE A 256 11.12 -27.22 -40.97
C ILE A 256 12.63 -27.42 -40.75
N ASP A 257 13.29 -28.21 -41.60
CA ASP A 257 14.72 -28.46 -41.53
C ASP A 257 15.55 -27.30 -42.14
N GLU A 258 15.06 -26.58 -43.16
CA GLU A 258 15.72 -25.40 -43.75
C GLU A 258 15.70 -24.15 -42.85
N ASN A 259 14.71 -24.00 -41.97
CA ASN A 259 14.60 -22.86 -41.05
C ASN A 259 15.23 -23.09 -39.65
N GLY A 260 16.00 -24.17 -39.47
CA GLY A 260 16.93 -24.32 -38.35
C GLY A 260 16.32 -24.50 -36.95
N VAL A 261 15.02 -24.81 -36.82
CA VAL A 261 14.32 -24.86 -35.52
C VAL A 261 14.82 -25.98 -34.60
N LYS A 262 15.47 -27.03 -35.11
CA LYS A 262 15.96 -28.15 -34.28
C LYS A 262 17.28 -27.91 -33.56
N LYS A 263 18.10 -26.92 -33.94
CA LYS A 263 19.46 -26.80 -33.38
C LYS A 263 19.60 -25.85 -32.19
N ALA A 264 18.56 -25.07 -31.85
CA ALA A 264 18.66 -24.03 -30.82
C ALA A 264 18.16 -24.42 -29.41
N ILE A 265 17.64 -25.64 -29.20
CA ILE A 265 16.99 -26.03 -27.93
C ILE A 265 17.90 -26.87 -27.00
N TYR A 266 19.06 -27.36 -27.46
CA TYR A 266 19.91 -28.26 -26.66
C TYR A 266 21.44 -28.04 -26.77
N GLU A 267 21.89 -26.81 -26.98
CA GLU A 267 23.27 -26.44 -26.63
C GLU A 267 23.20 -25.22 -25.69
N GLN A 268 23.01 -25.50 -24.39
CA GLN A 268 23.55 -24.58 -23.39
C GLN A 268 25.07 -24.62 -23.53
N PRO A 269 25.77 -23.48 -23.53
CA PRO A 269 27.22 -23.49 -23.44
C PRO A 269 27.59 -24.09 -22.08
N GLU A 270 28.35 -25.18 -22.09
CA GLU A 270 29.18 -25.52 -20.94
C GLU A 270 30.19 -24.39 -20.77
N ASP A 271 30.12 -23.68 -19.65
CA ASP A 271 31.11 -22.70 -19.24
C ASP A 271 32.48 -23.38 -19.08
N LYS A 272 33.30 -23.33 -20.14
CA LYS A 272 34.74 -23.44 -20.00
C LYS A 272 35.27 -22.08 -19.59
N VAL A 273 35.46 -21.94 -18.28
CA VAL A 273 36.37 -20.96 -17.71
C VAL A 273 37.78 -21.35 -18.17
N GLU A 274 38.38 -20.55 -19.05
CA GLU A 274 39.84 -20.52 -19.19
C GLU A 274 40.32 -19.05 -19.28
N GLU A 275 41.32 -18.82 -18.44
CA GLU A 275 42.10 -17.64 -18.12
C GLU A 275 42.48 -16.75 -19.32
N ASP A 276 42.18 -15.45 -19.24
CA ASP A 276 43.16 -14.35 -19.41
C ASP A 276 42.47 -12.98 -19.47
N LEU A 277 42.24 -12.37 -18.31
CA LEU A 277 42.11 -10.92 -18.17
C LEU A 277 42.91 -10.50 -16.93
N LYS A 278 44.19 -10.15 -17.15
CA LYS A 278 45.01 -9.48 -16.16
C LYS A 278 44.48 -8.07 -15.95
N PHE A 279 43.73 -7.88 -14.86
CA PHE A 279 43.47 -6.56 -14.30
C PHE A 279 44.69 -6.13 -13.47
N ASP A 280 44.96 -4.83 -13.52
CA ASP A 280 45.99 -4.16 -12.72
C ASP A 280 45.61 -4.23 -11.23
N ASP A 281 46.36 -5.01 -10.45
CA ASP A 281 46.07 -5.41 -9.07
C ASP A 281 46.25 -4.30 -8.02
N ASN A 282 46.55 -3.05 -8.39
CA ASN A 282 47.00 -2.07 -7.39
C ASN A 282 45.98 -1.09 -6.80
N VAL A 283 44.69 -1.11 -7.16
CA VAL A 283 43.67 -0.32 -6.42
C VAL A 283 42.27 -0.95 -6.48
N VAL A 284 42.07 -2.10 -5.83
CA VAL A 284 40.72 -2.58 -5.46
C VAL A 284 40.41 -2.07 -4.05
N PRO A 285 39.34 -1.28 -3.83
CA PRO A 285 38.83 -1.02 -2.50
C PRO A 285 38.51 -2.37 -1.84
N SER A 286 39.22 -2.74 -0.78
CA SER A 286 38.93 -3.98 -0.07
C SER A 286 37.49 -3.93 0.45
N PHE A 287 36.69 -4.92 0.06
CA PHE A 287 35.47 -5.22 0.80
C PHE A 287 35.88 -5.48 2.26
N PRO A 288 35.16 -4.94 3.25
CA PRO A 288 35.46 -5.20 4.65
C PRO A 288 35.48 -6.72 4.87
N THR A 289 36.66 -7.26 5.14
CA THR A 289 36.95 -8.69 5.37
C THR A 289 36.47 -9.18 6.74
N GLY A 290 35.52 -8.47 7.35
CA GLY A 290 34.78 -9.00 8.49
C GLY A 290 33.83 -10.10 8.00
N PRO A 291 33.64 -11.19 8.77
CA PRO A 291 32.53 -12.09 8.46
C PRO A 291 31.25 -11.26 8.39
N ILE A 292 30.53 -11.34 7.28
CA ILE A 292 29.14 -10.88 7.24
C ILE A 292 28.45 -11.65 8.37
N GLN A 293 28.24 -10.98 9.51
CA GLN A 293 27.46 -11.55 10.59
C GLN A 293 26.03 -11.59 10.10
N ILE A 294 25.68 -12.66 9.38
CA ILE A 294 24.29 -13.01 9.13
C ILE A 294 23.67 -13.15 10.52
N PRO A 295 22.70 -12.30 10.91
CA PRO A 295 22.17 -12.33 12.27
C PRO A 295 21.60 -13.71 12.54
N LYS A 296 22.13 -14.39 13.57
CA LYS A 296 21.77 -15.76 13.95
C LYS A 296 20.26 -15.86 14.19
N PHE A 297 19.69 -16.98 13.76
CA PHE A 297 18.31 -17.36 14.08
C PHE A 297 18.13 -17.40 15.61
N ASP A 298 17.14 -16.65 16.13
CA ASP A 298 16.77 -16.69 17.53
C ASP A 298 15.49 -17.52 17.70
N GLU A 299 15.65 -18.79 18.04
CA GLU A 299 14.52 -19.69 18.28
C GLU A 299 13.66 -19.24 19.47
N ASN A 300 14.23 -18.52 20.43
CA ASN A 300 13.50 -18.03 21.60
C ASN A 300 12.52 -16.91 21.23
N ALA A 301 12.76 -16.20 20.12
CA ALA A 301 11.84 -15.20 19.63
C ALA A 301 10.48 -15.78 19.19
N HIS A 302 10.40 -17.10 19.00
CA HIS A 302 9.24 -17.87 18.56
C HIS A 302 8.79 -18.93 19.59
N LYS A 303 9.04 -18.67 20.88
CA LYS A 303 8.58 -19.53 21.97
C LYS A 303 7.92 -18.69 23.05
N TYR A 304 6.90 -19.27 23.67
CA TYR A 304 6.37 -18.71 24.90
C TYR A 304 7.21 -19.16 26.10
N PRO A 305 7.25 -18.35 27.18
CA PRO A 305 7.69 -18.81 28.49
C PRO A 305 6.69 -19.83 29.08
N ASP A 306 7.15 -20.63 30.04
CA ASP A 306 6.36 -21.74 30.62
C ASP A 306 5.03 -21.30 31.23
N PHE A 307 4.99 -20.12 31.86
CA PHE A 307 3.78 -19.58 32.48
C PHE A 307 2.66 -19.29 31.46
N ALA A 308 2.98 -19.13 30.18
CA ALA A 308 1.97 -18.86 29.15
C ALA A 308 0.94 -19.99 28.99
N SER A 309 1.25 -21.18 29.51
CA SER A 309 0.33 -22.32 29.56
C SER A 309 -0.90 -22.08 30.44
N GLU A 310 -0.89 -21.07 31.31
CA GLU A 310 -2.06 -20.71 32.15
C GLU A 310 -3.13 -19.89 31.42
N PHE A 311 -2.81 -19.32 30.26
CA PHE A 311 -3.71 -18.45 29.52
C PHE A 311 -4.67 -19.23 28.62
N THR A 312 -5.91 -18.75 28.56
CA THR A 312 -6.98 -19.40 27.79
C THR A 312 -7.03 -18.86 26.37
N LYS A 313 -6.80 -19.73 25.37
CA LYS A 313 -6.92 -19.38 23.96
C LYS A 313 -8.36 -19.41 23.49
N MET A 314 -8.68 -18.53 22.55
CA MET A 314 -9.98 -18.47 21.88
C MET A 314 -9.91 -19.16 20.51
N SER A 315 -11.02 -19.74 20.06
CA SER A 315 -11.12 -20.34 18.73
C SER A 315 -10.91 -19.28 17.65
N PRO A 316 -10.10 -19.55 16.60
CA PRO A 316 -9.96 -18.66 15.44
C PRO A 316 -11.29 -18.21 14.82
N VAL A 317 -12.25 -19.14 14.73
CA VAL A 317 -13.57 -18.87 14.14
C VAL A 317 -14.34 -17.84 14.97
N ASP A 318 -14.28 -17.96 16.29
CA ASP A 318 -14.97 -17.03 17.19
C ASP A 318 -14.31 -15.65 17.16
N ILE A 319 -12.97 -15.59 17.11
CA ILE A 319 -12.22 -14.33 16.96
C ILE A 319 -12.62 -13.65 15.65
N TYR A 320 -12.54 -14.33 14.50
CA TYR A 320 -12.90 -13.72 13.22
C TYR A 320 -14.36 -13.32 13.13
N LYS A 321 -15.26 -14.09 13.76
CA LYS A 321 -16.67 -13.72 13.86
C LYS A 321 -16.86 -12.44 14.66
N GLU A 322 -16.18 -12.30 15.80
CA GLU A 322 -16.21 -11.09 16.62
C GLU A 322 -15.64 -9.87 15.87
N ILE A 323 -14.50 -10.03 15.18
CA ILE A 323 -13.92 -9.00 14.30
C ILE A 323 -14.94 -8.62 13.22
N TYR A 324 -15.53 -9.58 12.51
CA TYR A 324 -16.52 -9.30 11.47
C TYR A 324 -17.73 -8.55 12.02
N ASP A 325 -18.29 -8.99 13.14
CA ASP A 325 -19.49 -8.38 13.73
C ASP A 325 -19.23 -6.92 14.12
N ARG A 326 -18.04 -6.61 14.66
CA ARG A 326 -17.66 -5.29 15.19
C ARG A 326 -17.11 -4.31 14.15
N THR A 327 -16.68 -4.78 12.98
CA THR A 327 -16.04 -3.97 11.92
C THR A 327 -16.99 -3.60 10.78
N PHE A 328 -16.65 -2.50 10.11
CA PHE A 328 -17.34 -1.94 8.96
C PHE A 328 -16.31 -1.42 7.94
N SER A 329 -16.64 -1.50 6.66
CA SER A 329 -15.98 -0.67 5.66
C SER A 329 -16.47 0.76 5.82
N ILE A 330 -15.57 1.73 5.71
CA ILE A 330 -15.91 3.14 5.80
C ILE A 330 -15.50 3.89 4.54
N LYS A 331 -16.33 4.85 4.13
CA LYS A 331 -16.01 5.90 3.17
C LYS A 331 -16.61 7.21 3.67
N TYR A 332 -16.08 8.33 3.19
CA TYR A 332 -16.64 9.64 3.53
C TYR A 332 -16.48 10.62 2.38
N ALA A 333 -17.33 11.64 2.38
CA ALA A 333 -17.19 12.80 1.53
C ALA A 333 -16.78 14.01 2.37
N PHE A 334 -16.00 14.88 1.77
CA PHE A 334 -15.58 16.12 2.38
C PHE A 334 -15.70 17.28 1.39
N LYS A 335 -15.88 18.47 1.93
CA LYS A 335 -15.84 19.72 1.17
C LYS A 335 -14.42 20.25 1.25
N GLU A 336 -13.74 20.48 0.12
CA GLU A 336 -12.30 20.82 0.12
C GLU A 336 -11.97 22.18 0.74
N THR A 337 -12.87 23.13 0.58
CA THR A 337 -12.81 24.48 1.16
C THR A 337 -14.24 24.95 1.46
N PRO A 338 -14.43 26.00 2.27
CA PRO A 338 -15.76 26.54 2.57
C PRO A 338 -16.60 26.91 1.33
N ASN A 339 -15.96 27.22 0.20
CA ASN A 339 -16.60 27.55 -1.08
C ASN A 339 -16.39 26.49 -2.18
N GLY A 340 -15.69 25.40 -1.86
CA GLY A 340 -15.31 24.35 -2.80
C GLY A 340 -16.39 23.31 -3.06
N GLY A 341 -16.09 22.40 -3.99
CA GLY A 341 -16.92 21.23 -4.28
C GLY A 341 -16.88 20.20 -3.16
N VAL A 342 -17.84 19.26 -3.20
CA VAL A 342 -17.83 18.06 -2.36
C VAL A 342 -17.17 16.95 -3.14
N ILE A 343 -16.10 16.37 -2.62
CA ILE A 343 -15.51 15.16 -3.18
C ILE A 343 -16.03 13.95 -2.42
N ARG A 344 -16.43 12.91 -3.16
CA ARG A 344 -17.04 11.69 -2.65
C ARG A 344 -16.16 10.47 -2.91
N ASP A 345 -16.31 9.44 -2.08
CA ASP A 345 -15.79 8.08 -2.29
C ASP A 345 -14.27 7.94 -2.53
N ILE A 346 -13.46 8.93 -2.15
CA ILE A 346 -12.01 8.90 -2.42
C ILE A 346 -11.31 7.88 -1.52
N TYR A 347 -11.65 7.89 -0.23
CA TYR A 347 -10.96 7.11 0.79
C TYR A 347 -11.86 5.99 1.28
N GLN A 348 -11.31 4.78 1.24
CA GLN A 348 -11.95 3.59 1.78
C GLN A 348 -11.01 2.94 2.78
N GLY A 349 -11.54 2.60 3.95
CA GLY A 349 -10.81 1.84 4.97
C GLY A 349 -11.73 0.92 5.74
N THR A 350 -11.23 0.44 6.87
CA THR A 350 -11.98 -0.33 7.86
C THR A 350 -12.03 0.44 9.17
N ALA A 351 -13.19 0.46 9.81
CA ALA A 351 -13.34 0.97 11.17
C ALA A 351 -14.12 -0.02 12.01
N TRP A 352 -14.04 0.12 13.32
CA TRP A 352 -14.72 -0.78 14.26
C TRP A 352 -15.20 -0.01 15.48
N ILE A 353 -16.28 -0.48 16.10
CA ILE A 353 -16.83 0.17 17.29
C ILE A 353 -15.84 -0.02 18.45
N LEU A 354 -15.18 1.04 18.87
CA LEU A 354 -14.29 1.03 20.03
C LEU A 354 -15.09 1.04 21.33
N ASP A 355 -16.09 1.93 21.39
CA ASP A 355 -16.88 2.24 22.58
C ASP A 355 -18.29 2.68 22.17
N TYR A 356 -19.22 2.77 23.12
CA TYR A 356 -20.49 3.43 22.93
C TYR A 356 -21.01 4.04 24.23
N HIS A 357 -21.88 5.04 24.10
CA HIS A 357 -22.75 5.50 25.16
C HIS A 357 -24.21 5.21 24.77
N LYS A 358 -24.97 4.62 25.69
CA LYS A 358 -26.42 4.40 25.52
C LYS A 358 -27.15 5.48 26.32
N TYR A 359 -27.95 6.29 25.64
CA TYR A 359 -28.72 7.35 26.27
C TYR A 359 -29.81 6.77 27.16
N GLN A 360 -30.00 7.36 28.34
CA GLN A 360 -30.99 6.90 29.31
C GLN A 360 -32.40 6.77 28.70
N ASN A 361 -33.10 5.69 29.07
CA ASN A 361 -34.49 5.41 28.67
C ASN A 361 -34.76 5.45 27.15
N SER A 362 -33.76 5.16 26.32
CA SER A 362 -33.90 5.17 24.86
C SER A 362 -33.11 4.04 24.19
N ASN A 363 -33.41 3.76 22.93
CA ASN A 363 -32.53 2.99 22.03
C ASN A 363 -31.66 3.91 21.16
N LYS A 364 -31.37 5.13 21.65
CA LYS A 364 -30.37 6.02 21.07
C LYS A 364 -29.00 5.68 21.63
N TYR A 365 -28.01 5.69 20.76
CA TYR A 365 -26.61 5.42 21.07
C TYR A 365 -25.72 6.48 20.45
N LYS A 366 -24.69 6.89 21.17
CA LYS A 366 -23.50 7.53 20.59
C LYS A 366 -22.46 6.44 20.36
N ILE A 367 -22.07 6.24 19.11
CA ILE A 367 -21.13 5.19 18.71
C ILE A 367 -19.76 5.81 18.48
N PHE A 368 -18.72 5.23 19.09
CA PHE A 368 -17.33 5.64 18.88
C PHE A 368 -16.61 4.59 18.05
N MET A 369 -16.13 4.97 16.87
CA MET A 369 -15.44 4.08 15.94
C MET A 369 -13.95 4.41 15.86
N ALA A 370 -13.11 3.38 15.98
CA ALA A 370 -11.67 3.50 15.76
C ALA A 370 -11.28 3.17 14.32
N SER A 371 -10.33 3.92 13.77
CA SER A 371 -9.65 3.62 12.49
C SER A 371 -8.23 4.23 12.48
N ASN A 372 -7.49 4.07 11.37
CA ASN A 372 -6.18 4.67 11.22
C ASN A 372 -6.29 6.17 10.93
N MET A 373 -5.27 6.95 11.33
CA MET A 373 -5.19 8.37 11.00
C MET A 373 -5.03 8.59 9.49
N HIS A 374 -4.31 7.74 8.77
CA HIS A 374 -4.22 7.89 7.31
C HIS A 374 -5.54 7.58 6.59
N VAL A 375 -6.41 6.76 7.20
CA VAL A 375 -7.79 6.56 6.71
C VAL A 375 -8.65 7.77 7.02
N LEU A 376 -8.49 8.38 8.21
CA LEU A 376 -9.22 9.57 8.65
C LEU A 376 -8.57 10.90 8.23
N GLY A 377 -7.52 10.85 7.39
CA GLY A 377 -6.63 11.98 7.13
C GLY A 377 -7.28 13.13 6.34
N GLN A 378 -8.43 12.89 5.72
CA GLN A 378 -9.25 13.94 5.08
C GLN A 378 -10.61 14.11 5.79
N MET A 379 -10.81 13.40 6.90
CA MET A 379 -11.97 13.54 7.77
C MET A 379 -11.67 14.61 8.81
N SER A 380 -11.50 15.85 8.35
CA SER A 380 -11.32 16.99 9.25
C SER A 380 -12.59 17.20 10.09
N ASN A 381 -12.38 17.70 11.29
CA ASN A 381 -13.38 17.66 12.33
C ASN A 381 -14.55 18.64 12.09
N THR A 382 -15.68 18.34 12.72
CA THR A 382 -16.90 19.18 12.74
C THR A 382 -17.17 19.76 14.13
N LEU A 383 -16.20 19.69 15.05
CA LEU A 383 -16.31 20.38 16.34
C LEU A 383 -16.25 21.90 16.14
N GLY A 384 -16.67 22.65 17.17
CA GLY A 384 -16.54 24.10 17.17
C GLY A 384 -15.08 24.55 17.04
N THR A 385 -14.83 25.65 16.32
CA THR A 385 -13.47 26.14 15.98
C THR A 385 -12.53 26.28 17.19
N THR A 386 -13.05 26.68 18.35
CA THR A 386 -12.27 26.80 19.59
C THR A 386 -11.74 25.44 20.05
N LEU A 387 -12.59 24.42 20.03
CA LEU A 387 -12.25 23.07 20.47
C LEU A 387 -11.31 22.38 19.49
N ASP A 388 -11.54 22.55 18.19
CA ASP A 388 -10.65 22.03 17.15
C ASP A 388 -9.24 22.62 17.20
N LYS A 389 -9.12 23.91 17.50
CA LYS A 389 -7.81 24.54 17.71
C LYS A 389 -7.15 24.03 18.99
N LYS A 390 -7.91 23.86 20.07
CA LYS A 390 -7.41 23.34 21.36
C LYS A 390 -6.89 21.90 21.25
N LEU A 391 -7.60 21.04 20.52
CA LEU A 391 -7.23 19.63 20.32
C LEU A 391 -6.26 19.42 19.14
N GLY A 392 -6.03 20.45 18.32
CA GLY A 392 -5.13 20.38 17.17
C GLY A 392 -5.73 19.71 15.94
N TYR A 393 -7.05 19.58 15.85
CA TYR A 393 -7.80 18.89 14.77
C TYR A 393 -8.30 19.81 13.66
N PHE A 394 -8.09 21.12 13.80
CA PHE A 394 -8.47 22.08 12.77
C PHE A 394 -7.74 21.81 11.44
N ASP A 395 -8.44 22.03 10.33
CA ASP A 395 -7.86 22.04 8.98
C ASP A 395 -7.65 23.50 8.51
N PRO A 396 -6.43 23.93 8.13
CA PRO A 396 -6.16 25.31 7.73
C PRO A 396 -6.84 25.72 6.42
N THR A 397 -7.28 24.77 5.58
CA THR A 397 -7.98 25.05 4.33
C THR A 397 -9.47 25.27 4.53
N GLY A 398 -9.97 24.90 5.72
CA GLY A 398 -11.40 24.84 6.03
C GLY A 398 -12.10 23.64 5.41
N SER A 399 -11.36 22.59 5.04
CA SER A 399 -11.95 21.33 4.64
C SER A 399 -12.79 20.75 5.79
N THR A 400 -13.90 20.08 5.50
CA THR A 400 -14.73 19.43 6.52
C THR A 400 -15.45 18.21 5.97
N VAL A 401 -15.61 17.17 6.79
CA VAL A 401 -16.43 16.00 6.46
C VAL A 401 -17.91 16.39 6.38
N VAL A 402 -18.60 15.95 5.34
CA VAL A 402 -20.00 16.33 5.08
C VAL A 402 -20.95 15.15 4.99
N ASP A 403 -20.44 13.93 4.83
CA ASP A 403 -21.17 12.68 5.01
C ASP A 403 -20.18 11.51 5.10
N PHE A 404 -20.69 10.37 5.59
CA PHE A 404 -19.99 9.10 5.63
C PHE A 404 -20.90 7.93 5.25
N ASP A 405 -20.29 6.85 4.82
CA ASP A 405 -20.93 5.59 4.48
C ASP A 405 -20.35 4.48 5.33
N LEU A 406 -21.22 3.63 5.87
CA LEU A 406 -20.83 2.39 6.53
C LEU A 406 -21.24 1.20 5.67
N GLY A 407 -20.29 0.31 5.44
CA GLY A 407 -20.47 -0.87 4.61
C GLY A 407 -20.21 -2.18 5.33
N LYS A 408 -20.94 -3.21 4.93
CA LYS A 408 -20.73 -4.62 5.30
C LYS A 408 -21.06 -5.50 4.11
N THR A 409 -20.63 -6.75 4.15
CA THR A 409 -20.93 -7.72 3.09
C THR A 409 -22.44 -7.92 2.90
N GLU A 410 -22.86 -8.20 1.67
CA GLU A 410 -24.25 -8.46 1.29
C GLU A 410 -24.86 -9.57 2.15
N GLN A 411 -24.08 -10.62 2.40
CA GLN A 411 -24.45 -11.75 3.27
C GLN A 411 -23.45 -11.85 4.42
N THR A 412 -23.88 -12.40 5.56
CA THR A 412 -22.95 -12.78 6.63
C THR A 412 -22.07 -13.94 6.12
N PRO A 413 -20.74 -13.90 6.32
CA PRO A 413 -19.87 -15.01 5.98
C PRO A 413 -20.39 -16.33 6.58
N THR A 414 -20.47 -17.37 5.77
CA THR A 414 -20.92 -18.69 6.21
C THR A 414 -19.78 -19.52 6.77
N ASN A 415 -18.52 -19.10 6.54
CA ASN A 415 -17.32 -19.76 7.01
C ASN A 415 -16.23 -18.75 7.37
N PHE A 416 -15.56 -18.96 8.50
CA PHE A 416 -14.39 -18.21 8.98
C PHE A 416 -13.09 -19.05 9.01
N GLY A 417 -13.11 -20.27 8.47
CA GLY A 417 -11.95 -21.17 8.39
C GLY A 417 -10.83 -20.66 7.49
N SER A 418 -9.71 -21.37 7.49
CA SER A 418 -8.55 -21.06 6.65
C SER A 418 -8.82 -21.33 5.17
N ILE A 419 -8.09 -20.62 4.29
CA ILE A 419 -8.12 -20.85 2.83
C ILE A 419 -6.69 -20.87 2.29
N PRO A 420 -6.42 -21.52 1.15
CA PRO A 420 -5.12 -21.42 0.49
C PRO A 420 -4.75 -19.98 0.13
N ASN A 421 -3.46 -19.67 0.15
CA ASN A 421 -2.96 -18.37 -0.30
C ASN A 421 -3.38 -18.09 -1.76
N GLU A 422 -3.58 -16.82 -2.12
CA GLU A 422 -3.97 -16.37 -3.47
C GLU A 422 -5.27 -16.97 -4.02
N SER A 423 -6.04 -17.69 -3.20
CA SER A 423 -7.27 -18.37 -3.63
C SER A 423 -8.54 -17.59 -3.33
N TYR A 424 -8.43 -16.40 -2.71
CA TYR A 424 -9.56 -15.63 -2.17
C TYR A 424 -10.70 -15.40 -3.17
N SER A 425 -10.39 -15.23 -4.47
CA SER A 425 -11.39 -15.08 -5.54
C SER A 425 -12.42 -16.21 -5.58
N LYS A 426 -12.03 -17.45 -5.25
CA LYS A 426 -12.91 -18.62 -5.19
C LYS A 426 -13.84 -18.62 -3.96
N TYR A 427 -13.51 -17.83 -2.94
CA TYR A 427 -14.20 -17.80 -1.65
C TYR A 427 -15.05 -16.55 -1.43
N ILE A 428 -15.08 -15.59 -2.37
CA ILE A 428 -15.82 -14.33 -2.24
C ILE A 428 -17.26 -14.56 -1.74
N ASN A 429 -17.99 -15.53 -2.32
CA ASN A 429 -19.37 -15.79 -1.94
C ASN A 429 -19.52 -16.36 -0.53
N SER A 430 -18.67 -17.31 -0.12
CA SER A 430 -18.70 -17.84 1.26
C SER A 430 -18.19 -16.84 2.29
N ARG A 431 -17.42 -15.83 1.85
CA ARG A 431 -17.02 -14.65 2.62
C ARG A 431 -18.06 -13.51 2.59
N GLY A 432 -19.28 -13.79 2.14
CA GLY A 432 -20.40 -12.86 2.24
C GLY A 432 -20.64 -11.99 0.99
N GLY A 433 -19.84 -12.15 -0.06
CA GLY A 433 -20.01 -11.42 -1.32
C GLY A 433 -19.47 -9.98 -1.29
N ASN A 434 -20.03 -9.12 -2.14
CA ASN A 434 -19.61 -7.71 -2.19
C ASN A 434 -20.02 -6.96 -0.92
N THR A 435 -19.37 -5.84 -0.65
CA THR A 435 -19.79 -4.90 0.39
C THR A 435 -20.87 -3.96 -0.15
N ILE A 436 -21.98 -3.85 0.59
CA ILE A 436 -23.02 -2.84 0.38
C ILE A 436 -22.84 -1.71 1.41
N TYR A 437 -23.17 -0.49 1.02
CA TYR A 437 -22.99 0.71 1.82
C TYR A 437 -24.33 1.39 2.12
N TYR A 438 -24.44 1.94 3.32
CA TYR A 438 -25.52 2.85 3.68
C TYR A 438 -24.95 4.23 3.99
N ASN A 439 -25.53 5.24 3.33
CA ASN A 439 -25.11 6.63 3.50
C ASN A 439 -25.78 7.26 4.73
N SER A 440 -24.97 7.90 5.56
CA SER A 440 -25.41 8.61 6.77
C SER A 440 -26.58 9.55 6.56
N LYS A 441 -26.59 10.38 5.49
CA LYS A 441 -27.70 11.31 5.21
C LYS A 441 -29.00 10.58 4.91
N THR A 442 -28.94 9.49 4.14
CA THR A 442 -30.12 8.67 3.83
C THR A 442 -30.68 7.98 5.06
N LEU A 443 -29.81 7.63 6.02
CA LEU A 443 -30.16 7.06 7.31
C LEU A 443 -30.59 8.11 8.35
N GLY A 444 -30.42 9.40 8.05
CA GLY A 444 -30.68 10.50 9.00
C GLY A 444 -29.69 10.57 10.15
N LEU A 445 -28.46 10.07 9.95
CA LEU A 445 -27.36 10.20 10.93
C LEU A 445 -26.71 11.58 10.79
N GLU A 446 -26.21 12.11 11.90
CA GLU A 446 -25.42 13.35 11.90
C GLU A 446 -24.06 13.15 11.22
N ASN A 447 -23.42 14.26 10.86
CA ASN A 447 -22.03 14.22 10.40
C ASN A 447 -21.12 13.72 11.51
N PRO A 448 -20.10 12.91 11.16
CA PRO A 448 -19.25 12.34 12.17
C PRO A 448 -18.30 13.40 12.72
N LYS A 449 -17.94 13.25 14.00
CA LYS A 449 -17.03 14.16 14.72
C LYS A 449 -15.77 13.39 15.12
N MET A 450 -14.60 13.98 14.94
CA MET A 450 -13.37 13.40 15.48
C MET A 450 -13.34 13.64 16.99
N VAL A 451 -13.28 12.55 17.76
CA VAL A 451 -13.18 12.58 19.22
C VAL A 451 -11.74 12.52 19.66
N PHE A 452 -10.93 11.69 19.01
CA PHE A 452 -9.51 11.56 19.29
C PHE A 452 -8.73 11.29 18.01
N GLY A 453 -7.67 12.03 17.78
CA GLY A 453 -6.61 11.66 16.84
C GLY A 453 -5.31 11.60 17.62
N ALA A 454 -4.53 10.53 17.45
CA ALA A 454 -3.24 10.37 18.11
C ALA A 454 -2.18 11.27 17.44
N VAL A 455 -2.42 12.58 17.45
CA VAL A 455 -1.58 13.64 16.89
C VAL A 455 -1.11 14.57 18.00
N ASP A 456 0.16 14.97 17.99
CA ASP A 456 0.74 15.91 18.98
C ASP A 456 0.42 15.56 20.45
N TYR A 457 0.25 14.26 20.73
CA TYR A 457 -0.20 13.76 22.04
C TYR A 457 0.95 13.50 23.01
N ILE A 458 2.20 13.75 22.58
CA ILE A 458 3.42 13.62 23.37
C ILE A 458 4.14 14.96 23.41
N ARG A 459 4.29 15.52 24.61
CA ARG A 459 5.00 16.77 24.86
C ARG A 459 6.40 16.50 25.40
N ASP A 460 7.32 16.30 24.48
CA ASP A 460 8.75 16.17 24.77
C ASP A 460 9.56 17.01 23.77
N SER A 461 10.16 18.10 24.27
CA SER A 461 10.97 19.00 23.43
C SER A 461 12.21 18.33 22.84
N THR A 462 12.70 17.23 23.44
CA THR A 462 13.86 16.49 22.94
C THR A 462 13.57 15.75 21.62
N LEU A 463 12.29 15.56 21.27
CA LEU A 463 11.89 14.95 20.00
C LEU A 463 12.04 15.91 18.80
N TYR A 464 12.18 17.22 19.06
CA TYR A 464 12.11 18.24 18.04
C TYR A 464 13.40 19.07 18.00
N SER A 465 14.00 19.17 16.81
CA SER A 465 15.12 20.07 16.55
C SER A 465 14.70 21.11 15.51
N PRO A 466 15.08 22.40 15.65
CA PRO A 466 14.84 23.42 14.63
C PRO A 466 15.43 23.05 13.26
N VAL A 467 16.59 22.38 13.25
CA VAL A 467 17.26 21.94 12.02
C VAL A 467 16.41 20.88 11.30
N LYS A 468 16.07 19.78 12.00
CA LYS A 468 15.23 18.71 11.42
C LYS A 468 13.84 19.23 11.03
N THR A 469 13.24 20.11 11.84
CA THR A 469 11.97 20.75 11.51
C THR A 469 12.05 21.48 10.17
N ARG A 470 13.14 22.22 9.92
CA ARG A 470 13.36 22.90 8.65
C ARG A 470 13.53 21.92 7.49
N GLU A 471 14.25 20.82 7.70
CA GLU A 471 14.40 19.76 6.70
C GLU A 471 13.05 19.15 6.31
N TYR A 472 12.21 18.80 7.28
CA TYR A 472 10.88 18.24 7.00
C TYR A 472 9.96 19.24 6.29
N LYS A 473 9.98 20.53 6.69
CA LYS A 473 9.25 21.58 5.96
C LYS A 473 9.72 21.68 4.51
N ASN A 474 11.03 21.62 4.28
CA ASN A 474 11.59 21.67 2.93
C ASN A 474 11.19 20.45 2.08
N GLN A 475 11.08 19.26 2.67
CA GLN A 475 10.59 18.08 1.95
C GLN A 475 9.17 18.30 1.40
N ILE A 476 8.28 18.89 2.22
CA ILE A 476 6.92 19.24 1.80
C ILE A 476 6.93 20.31 0.69
N ILE A 477 7.72 21.38 0.87
CA ILE A 477 7.83 22.47 -0.12
C ILE A 477 8.33 21.94 -1.46
N ILE A 478 9.35 21.07 -1.46
CA ILE A 478 9.90 20.48 -2.68
C ILE A 478 8.84 19.62 -3.36
N GLY A 479 8.14 18.75 -2.62
CA GLY A 479 7.04 17.95 -3.16
C GLY A 479 5.96 18.83 -3.80
N ASP A 480 5.57 19.90 -3.12
CA ASP A 480 4.59 20.85 -3.64
C ASP A 480 5.05 21.58 -4.92
N GLN A 481 6.32 22.00 -4.98
CA GLN A 481 6.88 22.66 -6.15
C GLN A 481 6.94 21.75 -7.38
N LEU A 482 7.15 20.44 -7.18
CA LEU A 482 7.13 19.44 -8.25
C LEU A 482 5.72 19.29 -8.84
N GLU A 483 4.69 19.40 -8.03
CA GLU A 483 3.29 19.24 -8.43
C GLU A 483 2.63 20.57 -8.87
N ALA A 484 3.17 21.72 -8.47
CA ALA A 484 2.63 23.06 -8.73
C ALA A 484 2.20 23.38 -10.17
N PRO A 485 2.90 22.92 -11.23
CA PRO A 485 2.46 23.13 -12.61
C PRO A 485 1.11 22.49 -12.94
N THR A 486 0.65 21.50 -12.16
CA THR A 486 -0.59 20.75 -12.39
C THR A 486 -1.80 21.31 -11.66
N TYR A 487 -1.60 22.28 -10.76
CA TYR A 487 -2.67 22.77 -9.89
C TYR A 487 -3.64 23.70 -10.61
N ASP A 488 -4.93 23.44 -10.39
CA ASP A 488 -5.98 24.40 -10.68
C ASP A 488 -6.00 25.55 -9.64
N ARG A 489 -6.97 26.47 -9.78
CA ARG A 489 -7.10 27.61 -8.87
C ARG A 489 -7.41 27.20 -7.43
N VAL A 490 -8.25 26.18 -7.23
CA VAL A 490 -8.70 25.73 -5.90
C VAL A 490 -7.54 25.05 -5.18
N GLU A 491 -6.80 24.19 -5.87
CA GLU A 491 -5.64 23.51 -5.32
C GLU A 491 -4.52 24.52 -4.99
N LYS A 492 -4.30 25.55 -5.83
CA LYS A 492 -3.36 26.64 -5.49
C LYS A 492 -3.73 27.35 -4.17
N GLU A 493 -4.99 27.74 -4.00
CA GLU A 493 -5.46 28.39 -2.76
C GLU A 493 -5.27 27.48 -1.54
N LYS A 494 -5.62 26.20 -1.68
CA LYS A 494 -5.44 25.18 -0.66
C LYS A 494 -3.96 25.06 -0.26
N LYS A 495 -3.06 24.90 -1.23
CA LYS A 495 -1.61 24.80 -0.97
C LYS A 495 -1.04 26.06 -0.33
N THR A 496 -1.47 27.26 -0.73
CA THR A 496 -1.09 28.52 -0.05
C THR A 496 -1.44 28.48 1.44
N LYS A 497 -2.67 28.08 1.81
CA LYS A 497 -3.10 27.98 3.21
C LYS A 497 -2.29 26.95 4.01
N ILE A 498 -1.93 25.82 3.38
CA ILE A 498 -1.06 24.80 3.99
C ILE A 498 0.33 25.38 4.27
N LEU A 499 0.95 26.03 3.28
CA LEU A 499 2.28 26.62 3.41
C LEU A 499 2.31 27.76 4.43
N GLU A 500 1.28 28.61 4.46
CA GLU A 500 1.12 29.66 5.47
C GLU A 500 1.00 29.07 6.88
N ASN A 501 0.18 28.04 7.07
CA ASN A 501 0.05 27.36 8.35
C ASN A 501 1.39 26.76 8.79
N MET A 502 2.04 26.03 7.88
CA MET A 502 3.35 25.40 8.12
C MET A 502 4.44 26.43 8.44
N SER A 503 4.42 27.62 7.82
CA SER A 503 5.40 28.68 8.10
C SER A 503 5.37 29.13 9.57
N ARG A 504 4.17 29.11 10.19
CA ARG A 504 3.93 29.52 11.58
C ARG A 504 4.25 28.42 12.62
N MET A 505 4.36 27.16 12.19
CA MET A 505 4.63 26.04 13.09
C MET A 505 6.08 26.08 13.61
N ARG A 506 6.29 25.96 14.92
CA ARG A 506 7.64 25.91 15.52
C ARG A 506 8.32 24.55 15.38
N TYR A 507 7.52 23.48 15.28
CA TYR A 507 7.93 22.09 15.07
C TYR A 507 6.86 21.38 14.24
N ILE A 508 7.17 20.21 13.69
CA ILE A 508 6.18 19.32 13.05
C ILE A 508 5.88 18.18 14.05
N PRO A 509 4.65 18.08 14.58
CA PRO A 509 4.29 17.07 15.57
C PRO A 509 4.31 15.66 14.99
N TYR A 510 4.60 14.65 15.81
CA TYR A 510 4.37 13.27 15.41
C TYR A 510 2.89 12.88 15.51
N PHE A 511 2.52 11.84 14.77
CA PHE A 511 1.26 11.13 14.97
C PHE A 511 1.50 9.63 15.10
N SER A 512 0.64 8.93 15.83
CA SER A 512 0.48 7.48 15.72
C SER A 512 -0.76 7.19 14.88
N ASP A 513 -0.75 6.11 14.13
CA ASP A 513 -1.76 5.85 13.11
C ASP A 513 -3.07 5.29 13.70
N PHE A 514 -3.70 6.05 14.60
CA PHE A 514 -4.91 5.70 15.32
C PHE A 514 -5.77 6.95 15.60
N GLY A 515 -7.06 6.85 15.31
CA GLY A 515 -8.04 7.87 15.63
C GLY A 515 -9.41 7.27 15.91
N VAL A 516 -10.24 8.06 16.58
CA VAL A 516 -11.61 7.74 17.01
C VAL A 516 -12.53 8.86 16.54
N PHE A 517 -13.58 8.48 15.84
CA PHE A 517 -14.68 9.38 15.47
C PHE A 517 -15.99 8.87 16.05
N GLU A 518 -16.98 9.75 16.14
CA GLU A 518 -18.30 9.43 16.68
C GLU A 518 -19.43 9.78 15.71
N PHE A 519 -20.58 9.15 15.93
CA PHE A 519 -21.88 9.57 15.41
C PHE A 519 -23.00 9.03 16.30
N ASP A 520 -24.16 9.67 16.23
CA ASP A 520 -25.35 9.22 16.96
C ASP A 520 -26.24 8.36 16.07
N VAL A 521 -26.87 7.34 16.66
CA VAL A 521 -27.82 6.46 16.01
C VAL A 521 -28.99 6.16 16.94
N ASP A 522 -30.21 6.40 16.46
CA ASP A 522 -31.44 5.99 17.13
C ASP A 522 -31.99 4.72 16.46
N LEU A 523 -31.87 3.58 17.14
CA LEU A 523 -32.31 2.30 16.60
C LEU A 523 -33.83 2.16 16.48
N ASP A 524 -34.61 3.04 17.11
CA ASP A 524 -36.07 3.09 16.95
C ASP A 524 -36.47 3.95 15.73
N SER A 525 -35.55 4.76 15.18
CA SER A 525 -35.83 5.62 14.03
C SER A 525 -36.40 4.83 12.84
N PRO A 526 -37.49 5.32 12.22
CA PRO A 526 -38.09 4.70 11.03
C PRO A 526 -37.23 4.89 9.77
N ARG A 527 -36.24 5.80 9.79
CA ARG A 527 -35.33 6.03 8.66
C ARG A 527 -34.24 4.94 8.56
N LEU A 528 -33.96 4.23 9.65
CA LEU A 528 -33.00 3.15 9.65
C LEU A 528 -33.64 1.86 9.14
N ASN A 529 -33.04 1.26 8.11
CA ASN A 529 -33.49 -0.04 7.62
C ASN A 529 -33.09 -1.18 8.60
N SER A 530 -33.85 -2.28 8.58
CA SER A 530 -33.67 -3.41 9.49
C SER A 530 -32.28 -4.06 9.39
N LYS A 531 -31.68 -4.09 8.20
CA LYS A 531 -30.35 -4.66 7.97
C LYS A 531 -29.26 -3.86 8.68
N PHE A 532 -29.28 -2.54 8.54
CA PHE A 532 -28.36 -1.63 9.21
C PHE A 532 -28.54 -1.66 10.74
N LYS A 533 -29.79 -1.64 11.24
CA LYS A 533 -30.08 -1.85 12.68
C LYS A 533 -29.45 -3.16 13.19
N GLY A 534 -29.59 -4.24 12.42
CA GLY A 534 -28.98 -5.53 12.72
C GLY A 534 -27.45 -5.49 12.77
N TRP A 535 -26.80 -4.71 11.91
CA TRP A 535 -25.34 -4.54 11.96
C TRP A 535 -24.89 -3.82 13.23
N ILE A 536 -25.54 -2.72 13.60
CA ILE A 536 -25.19 -1.96 14.81
C ILE A 536 -25.41 -2.81 16.08
N ASN A 537 -26.55 -3.51 16.18
CA ASN A 537 -26.83 -4.40 17.31
C ASN A 537 -25.79 -5.52 17.46
N LYS A 538 -25.37 -6.14 16.35
CA LYS A 538 -24.31 -7.17 16.39
C LYS A 538 -22.96 -6.58 16.82
N ALA A 539 -22.63 -5.38 16.36
CA ALA A 539 -21.38 -4.72 16.71
C ALA A 539 -21.32 -4.29 18.18
N ILE A 540 -22.42 -3.77 18.73
CA ILE A 540 -22.56 -3.47 20.17
C ILE A 540 -22.42 -4.76 20.98
N LYS A 541 -23.14 -5.82 20.62
CA LYS A 541 -23.06 -7.12 21.32
C LYS A 541 -21.66 -7.72 21.27
N ALA A 542 -20.95 -7.59 20.14
CA ALA A 542 -19.57 -8.04 20.03
C ALA A 542 -18.62 -7.27 20.97
N LEU A 543 -18.82 -5.95 21.11
CA LEU A 543 -18.10 -5.13 22.08
C LEU A 543 -18.43 -5.52 23.53
N ASP A 544 -19.70 -5.73 23.87
CA ASP A 544 -20.11 -6.18 25.21
C ASP A 544 -19.49 -7.53 25.55
N ASN A 545 -19.53 -8.48 24.61
CA ASN A 545 -18.89 -9.79 24.79
C ASN A 545 -17.39 -9.67 25.02
N TYR A 546 -16.72 -8.79 24.27
CA TYR A 546 -15.29 -8.50 24.45
C TYR A 546 -14.99 -7.93 25.84
N ILE A 547 -15.75 -6.91 26.29
CA ILE A 547 -15.57 -6.31 27.62
C ILE A 547 -15.79 -7.38 28.69
N ASN A 548 -16.90 -8.11 28.63
CA ASN A 548 -17.28 -9.10 29.63
C ASN A 548 -16.27 -10.25 29.71
N ARG A 549 -15.77 -10.73 28.57
CA ARG A 549 -14.74 -11.76 28.51
C ARG A 549 -13.45 -11.31 29.18
N ASN A 550 -13.03 -10.07 28.94
CA ASN A 550 -11.79 -9.55 29.50
C ASN A 550 -11.94 -9.13 30.97
N LYS A 551 -13.11 -8.68 31.42
CA LYS A 551 -13.34 -8.38 32.84
C LYS A 551 -13.66 -9.61 33.71
N ASN A 552 -13.70 -10.81 33.12
CA ASN A 552 -13.97 -12.04 33.86
C ASN A 552 -12.68 -12.56 34.54
N PRO A 553 -12.62 -12.63 35.88
CA PRO A 553 -11.43 -13.11 36.61
C PRO A 553 -11.10 -14.59 36.33
N ASN A 554 -12.07 -15.37 35.85
CA ASN A 554 -11.85 -16.76 35.47
C ASN A 554 -11.23 -16.90 34.07
N ASN A 555 -11.15 -15.81 33.29
CA ASN A 555 -10.54 -15.80 31.97
C ASN A 555 -9.17 -15.12 32.01
N LYS A 556 -8.15 -15.90 32.35
CA LYS A 556 -6.76 -15.45 32.33
C LYS A 556 -6.26 -15.28 30.90
N THR A 557 -5.83 -14.08 30.56
CA THR A 557 -5.13 -13.76 29.31
C THR A 557 -3.89 -12.92 29.66
N PRO A 558 -2.88 -12.89 28.77
CA PRO A 558 -1.62 -12.24 29.09
C PRO A 558 -1.69 -10.70 29.02
N ASN A 559 -0.62 -10.03 29.41
CA ASN A 559 -0.36 -8.61 29.16
C ASN A 559 -1.39 -7.61 29.73
N ARG A 560 -2.36 -8.04 30.54
CA ARG A 560 -3.38 -7.19 31.16
C ARG A 560 -3.73 -7.60 32.58
N PHE A 561 -4.26 -6.64 33.33
CA PHE A 561 -4.95 -6.91 34.59
C PHE A 561 -6.47 -6.93 34.39
N VAL A 562 -7.16 -7.80 35.12
CA VAL A 562 -8.64 -7.96 35.03
C VAL A 562 -9.37 -6.70 35.51
N ASP A 563 -8.81 -6.02 36.51
CA ASP A 563 -9.39 -4.81 37.10
C ASP A 563 -9.11 -3.53 36.27
N ASP A 564 -8.30 -3.64 35.22
CA ASP A 564 -7.99 -2.53 34.30
C ASP A 564 -9.02 -2.46 33.15
N LEU A 565 -8.83 -1.50 32.25
CA LEU A 565 -9.55 -1.48 30.98
C LEU A 565 -9.34 -2.80 30.23
N PRO A 566 -10.30 -3.24 29.40
CA PRO A 566 -10.23 -4.50 28.67
C PRO A 566 -9.26 -4.41 27.47
N PHE A 567 -8.08 -3.81 27.63
CA PHE A 567 -7.01 -3.69 26.65
C PHE A 567 -5.69 -4.07 27.32
N LEU A 568 -4.62 -4.14 26.52
CA LEU A 568 -3.29 -4.44 27.05
C LEU A 568 -2.86 -3.37 28.07
N SER A 569 -2.38 -3.80 29.23
CA SER A 569 -1.75 -2.94 30.23
C SER A 569 -0.22 -2.91 30.07
N ALA A 570 0.37 -3.92 29.40
CA ALA A 570 1.77 -3.98 28.99
C ALA A 570 1.93 -4.41 27.53
N ASP A 571 2.70 -3.65 26.76
CA ASP A 571 2.97 -3.94 25.35
C ASP A 571 4.11 -4.95 25.14
N TYR A 572 4.12 -5.59 23.97
CA TYR A 572 5.09 -6.61 23.60
C TYR A 572 6.55 -6.12 23.60
N LEU A 573 6.82 -4.85 23.24
CA LEU A 573 8.15 -4.27 23.20
C LEU A 573 8.68 -4.05 24.62
N SER A 574 7.88 -3.49 25.52
CA SER A 574 8.24 -3.33 26.93
C SER A 574 8.57 -4.67 27.58
N ALA A 575 7.76 -5.71 27.30
CA ALA A 575 8.01 -7.08 27.75
C ALA A 575 9.31 -7.64 27.14
N GLY A 576 9.47 -7.55 25.82
CA GLY A 576 10.60 -8.12 25.08
C GLY A 576 11.95 -7.48 25.38
N LYS A 577 12.00 -6.18 25.72
CA LYS A 577 13.22 -5.50 26.16
C LYS A 577 13.54 -5.73 27.65
N MET A 578 12.76 -6.57 28.36
CA MET A 578 12.87 -6.83 29.80
C MET A 578 12.84 -5.54 30.63
N ARG A 579 11.98 -4.58 30.24
CA ARG A 579 11.89 -3.25 30.86
C ARG A 579 10.80 -3.15 31.92
N LEU A 580 10.06 -4.22 32.18
CA LEU A 580 9.04 -4.31 33.23
C LEU A 580 9.64 -4.53 34.63
N LYS A 581 10.72 -3.83 34.97
CA LYS A 581 11.40 -3.90 36.27
C LYS A 581 11.05 -2.71 37.17
N GLY A 582 11.30 -2.83 38.47
CA GLY A 582 11.02 -1.76 39.44
C GLY A 582 9.52 -1.52 39.61
N LYS A 583 9.03 -0.31 39.28
CA LYS A 583 7.60 0.07 39.41
C LYS A 583 6.64 -0.72 38.49
N HIS A 584 7.15 -1.64 37.69
CA HIS A 584 6.37 -2.46 36.75
C HIS A 584 6.53 -3.97 36.98
N LEU A 585 7.11 -4.40 38.12
CA LEU A 585 7.37 -5.81 38.41
C LEU A 585 6.11 -6.69 38.30
N ASP A 586 4.95 -6.18 38.73
CA ASP A 586 3.68 -6.93 38.66
C ASP A 586 3.29 -7.29 37.21
N TYR A 587 3.77 -6.52 36.23
CA TYR A 587 3.51 -6.79 34.81
C TYR A 587 4.41 -7.90 34.26
N GLU A 588 5.60 -8.12 34.81
CA GLU A 588 6.56 -9.12 34.31
C GLU A 588 5.98 -10.53 34.40
N ALA A 589 5.22 -10.83 35.46
CA ALA A 589 4.62 -12.14 35.69
C ALA A 589 3.48 -12.49 34.72
N ILE A 590 2.90 -11.50 34.03
CA ILE A 590 1.73 -11.69 33.16
C ILE A 590 2.00 -11.35 31.70
N SER A 591 3.14 -10.72 31.37
CA SER A 591 3.37 -10.15 30.04
C SER A 591 4.16 -11.09 29.13
N LEU A 592 3.60 -11.35 27.96
CA LEU A 592 4.27 -11.98 26.83
C LEU A 592 4.90 -10.92 25.93
N ALA A 593 6.03 -11.28 25.33
CA ALA A 593 6.78 -10.46 24.38
C ALA A 593 6.50 -10.81 22.91
N ASN A 594 5.67 -11.81 22.67
CA ASN A 594 5.38 -12.37 21.35
C ASN A 594 3.96 -12.99 21.34
N ALA A 595 3.45 -13.29 20.14
CA ALA A 595 2.18 -13.98 19.95
C ALA A 595 2.29 -14.95 18.77
N LYS A 596 1.90 -16.21 19.00
CA LYS A 596 1.92 -17.26 18.00
C LYS A 596 0.97 -16.91 16.87
N ASP A 597 -0.25 -16.51 17.21
CA ASP A 597 -1.28 -16.21 16.24
C ASP A 597 -1.94 -14.85 16.38
N VAL A 598 -1.81 -14.05 15.33
CA VAL A 598 -2.50 -12.77 15.20
C VAL A 598 -3.63 -12.87 14.17
N TYR A 599 -4.80 -12.35 14.53
CA TYR A 599 -6.05 -12.44 13.77
C TYR A 599 -6.53 -11.04 13.37
N ILE A 600 -6.77 -10.85 12.08
CA ILE A 600 -7.12 -9.58 11.46
C ILE A 600 -8.15 -9.86 10.37
N GLY A 601 -9.19 -9.04 10.31
CA GLY A 601 -10.17 -9.05 9.24
C GLY A 601 -10.65 -7.64 8.92
N GLY A 602 -10.83 -7.37 7.63
CA GLY A 602 -11.12 -6.03 7.12
C GLY A 602 -11.73 -6.02 5.73
N TYR A 603 -11.81 -4.83 5.15
CA TYR A 603 -12.53 -4.57 3.90
C TYR A 603 -11.64 -4.02 2.78
N PRO A 604 -10.66 -4.79 2.27
CA PRO A 604 -9.83 -4.34 1.16
C PRO A 604 -10.64 -4.10 -0.13
N LYS A 605 -10.15 -3.16 -0.92
CA LYS A 605 -10.68 -2.87 -2.26
C LYS A 605 -9.86 -3.64 -3.29
N ASN A 606 -10.52 -4.48 -4.08
CA ASN A 606 -9.88 -5.11 -5.22
C ASN A 606 -9.77 -4.07 -6.35
N SER A 607 -8.54 -3.70 -6.72
CA SER A 607 -8.28 -2.67 -7.73
C SER A 607 -8.82 -3.04 -9.13
N ALA A 608 -8.80 -4.32 -9.49
CA ALA A 608 -9.26 -4.80 -10.81
C ALA A 608 -10.80 -4.69 -10.96
N THR A 609 -11.54 -5.05 -9.91
CA THR A 609 -13.02 -5.00 -9.94
C THR A 609 -13.59 -3.69 -9.39
N ARG A 610 -12.75 -2.87 -8.73
CA ARG A 610 -13.12 -1.67 -7.95
C ARG A 610 -14.12 -1.95 -6.83
N LYS A 611 -14.32 -3.21 -6.44
CA LYS A 611 -15.26 -3.65 -5.39
C LYS A 611 -14.54 -3.93 -4.08
N THR A 612 -15.30 -3.86 -3.00
CA THR A 612 -14.84 -4.10 -1.62
C THR A 612 -15.37 -5.44 -1.12
N TYR A 613 -14.53 -6.19 -0.41
CA TYR A 613 -14.88 -7.51 0.11
C TYR A 613 -14.34 -7.70 1.52
N TRP A 614 -14.93 -8.61 2.29
CA TRP A 614 -14.43 -9.02 3.60
C TRP A 614 -13.28 -10.03 3.50
N MET A 615 -12.07 -9.65 3.90
CA MET A 615 -10.90 -10.52 3.88
C MET A 615 -10.34 -10.73 5.29
N GLN A 616 -9.78 -11.91 5.55
CA GLN A 616 -9.15 -12.28 6.83
C GLN A 616 -7.81 -12.99 6.61
N ASN A 617 -6.90 -12.86 7.57
CA ASN A 617 -5.53 -13.34 7.47
C ASN A 617 -5.38 -14.80 7.95
N ASN A 618 -5.97 -15.75 7.23
CA ASN A 618 -5.95 -17.15 7.64
C ASN A 618 -5.52 -18.10 6.50
N PRO A 619 -4.26 -17.99 6.00
CA PRO A 619 -3.76 -18.91 4.99
C PRO A 619 -3.50 -20.31 5.55
N THR A 620 -3.86 -21.36 4.82
CA THR A 620 -3.60 -22.77 5.22
C THR A 620 -2.10 -23.07 5.37
N GLU A 621 -1.26 -22.38 4.61
CA GLU A 621 0.18 -22.55 4.53
C GLU A 621 0.90 -22.05 5.79
N ARG A 622 0.20 -21.33 6.67
CA ARG A 622 0.66 -20.98 8.01
C ARG A 622 1.08 -22.20 8.82
N ASP A 623 0.36 -23.32 8.67
CA ASP A 623 0.61 -24.54 9.42
C ASP A 623 1.59 -25.50 8.71
N SER A 624 2.23 -25.05 7.62
CA SER A 624 3.16 -25.86 6.85
C SER A 624 4.45 -26.16 7.62
N THR A 625 4.86 -27.43 7.59
CA THR A 625 6.16 -27.91 8.08
C THR A 625 7.28 -27.82 7.04
N GLU A 626 6.94 -27.47 5.80
CA GLU A 626 7.86 -27.52 4.65
C GLU A 626 8.12 -26.13 4.05
N LEU A 627 7.24 -25.16 4.30
CA LEU A 627 7.33 -23.81 3.76
C LEU A 627 7.89 -22.82 4.80
N THR A 628 8.75 -21.94 4.33
CA THR A 628 9.18 -20.73 5.05
C THR A 628 8.83 -19.53 4.17
N SER A 629 7.75 -18.82 4.50
CA SER A 629 7.20 -17.74 3.67
C SER A 629 7.79 -16.36 3.97
N TYR A 630 8.84 -16.29 4.78
CA TYR A 630 9.49 -15.04 5.15
C TYR A 630 11.02 -15.22 5.14
N PHE A 631 11.74 -14.11 5.25
CA PHE A 631 13.17 -14.04 4.92
C PHE A 631 14.10 -14.94 5.77
N LYS A 632 13.60 -15.59 6.84
CA LYS A 632 14.41 -16.41 7.76
C LYS A 632 13.61 -17.59 8.33
N SER A 633 14.30 -18.57 8.93
CA SER A 633 13.73 -19.62 9.79
C SER A 633 12.92 -19.05 10.97
N PRO A 634 12.01 -19.83 11.59
CA PRO A 634 11.70 -21.25 11.29
C PRO A 634 10.69 -21.43 10.14
N GLU A 635 10.32 -22.67 9.83
CA GLU A 635 9.18 -22.95 8.94
C GLU A 635 7.88 -22.40 9.53
N ASN A 636 6.89 -22.19 8.66
CA ASN A 636 5.67 -21.47 8.99
C ASN A 636 4.97 -21.99 10.26
N LYS A 637 4.86 -23.32 10.44
CA LYS A 637 4.22 -23.93 11.61
C LYS A 637 4.84 -23.54 12.96
N ARG A 638 6.15 -23.26 12.95
CA ARG A 638 6.93 -22.86 14.13
C ARG A 638 7.04 -21.34 14.25
N ALA A 639 6.67 -20.61 13.22
CA ALA A 639 6.74 -19.16 13.19
C ALA A 639 5.66 -18.55 14.07
N PHE A 640 6.07 -17.71 15.03
CA PHE A 640 5.11 -16.82 15.66
C PHE A 640 4.77 -15.69 14.70
N ALA A 641 3.47 -15.38 14.57
CA ALA A 641 2.98 -14.29 13.74
C ALA A 641 3.56 -12.95 14.21
N LEU A 642 3.67 -12.77 15.53
CA LEU A 642 4.40 -11.67 16.15
C LEU A 642 5.59 -12.23 16.93
N ALA A 643 6.79 -12.06 16.38
CA ALA A 643 8.01 -12.50 17.04
C ALA A 643 8.53 -11.47 18.04
N THR A 644 9.31 -11.93 19.01
CA THR A 644 9.92 -11.04 20.02
C THR A 644 10.80 -9.99 19.34
N LEU A 645 10.57 -8.71 19.64
CA LEU A 645 11.29 -7.56 19.08
C LEU A 645 11.18 -7.42 17.54
N ASP A 646 10.12 -7.94 16.91
CA ASP A 646 9.86 -7.75 15.49
C ASP A 646 8.98 -6.52 15.23
N TYR A 647 9.63 -5.37 15.06
CA TYR A 647 8.98 -4.09 14.86
C TYR A 647 9.80 -3.15 13.97
N ASP A 648 9.15 -2.13 13.39
CA ASP A 648 9.78 -0.96 12.78
C ASP A 648 9.50 0.29 13.63
N SER A 649 10.47 1.20 13.71
CA SER A 649 10.31 2.52 14.31
C SER A 649 11.03 3.59 13.52
N LYS A 650 10.28 4.63 13.12
CA LYS A 650 10.86 5.80 12.44
C LYS A 650 11.71 6.67 13.36
N LEU A 651 11.43 6.61 14.67
CA LEU A 651 12.29 7.21 15.70
C LEU A 651 13.61 6.45 15.85
N GLU A 652 13.59 5.11 15.76
CA GLU A 652 14.82 4.31 15.82
C GLU A 652 15.68 4.49 14.57
N SER A 653 15.10 4.55 13.38
CA SER A 653 15.85 4.81 12.14
C SER A 653 16.27 6.27 11.96
N GLY A 654 15.74 7.19 12.77
CA GLY A 654 16.05 8.62 12.69
C GLY A 654 15.49 9.32 11.44
N ASN A 655 14.64 8.64 10.67
CA ASN A 655 14.12 9.10 9.38
C ASN A 655 12.58 9.05 9.31
N PRO A 656 11.86 9.80 10.17
CA PRO A 656 10.43 9.98 10.00
C PRO A 656 10.16 10.84 8.77
N SER A 657 9.10 10.52 8.02
CA SER A 657 8.68 11.33 6.88
C SER A 657 7.46 12.19 7.21
N PRO A 658 7.42 13.44 6.70
CA PRO A 658 6.26 14.28 6.85
C PRO A 658 5.10 13.76 5.99
N GLN A 659 3.90 13.73 6.57
CA GLN A 659 2.65 13.39 5.92
C GLN A 659 1.61 14.47 6.23
N LEU A 660 0.73 14.75 5.27
CA LEU A 660 -0.39 15.67 5.50
C LEU A 660 -1.59 14.90 6.06
N LEU A 661 -2.06 15.31 7.25
CA LEU A 661 -3.34 14.92 7.82
C LEU A 661 -4.14 16.21 8.06
N TRP A 662 -5.39 16.28 7.60
CA TRP A 662 -6.22 17.48 7.65
C TRP A 662 -5.48 18.71 7.11
N ASN A 663 -4.79 18.51 5.97
CA ASN A 663 -3.96 19.51 5.32
C ASN A 663 -2.90 20.16 6.23
N LYS A 664 -2.49 19.48 7.30
CA LYS A 664 -1.40 19.88 8.21
C LYS A 664 -0.28 18.86 8.21
N PRO A 665 0.97 19.29 8.34
CA PRO A 665 2.09 18.36 8.38
C PRO A 665 2.21 17.69 9.74
N TYR A 666 2.39 16.37 9.71
CA TYR A 666 2.72 15.51 10.84
C TYR A 666 3.86 14.55 10.48
N LEU A 667 4.67 14.13 11.45
CA LEU A 667 5.73 13.13 11.26
C LEU A 667 5.18 11.72 11.50
N ASN A 668 5.36 10.83 10.52
CA ASN A 668 4.99 9.42 10.66
C ASN A 668 6.10 8.60 11.34
N PHE A 669 5.77 7.54 12.07
CA PHE A 669 4.74 7.55 13.11
C PHE A 669 5.46 7.59 14.47
N TYR A 670 4.82 8.14 15.50
CA TYR A 670 5.29 7.97 16.88
C TYR A 670 5.03 6.54 17.34
N GLY A 671 5.96 5.97 18.12
CA GLY A 671 5.85 4.60 18.59
C GLY A 671 6.58 3.59 17.70
N VAL A 672 6.12 2.35 17.80
CA VAL A 672 6.57 1.22 16.99
C VAL A 672 5.40 0.64 16.22
N ASN A 673 5.66 0.18 15.00
CA ASN A 673 4.76 -0.68 14.27
C ASN A 673 5.29 -2.09 14.35
N TYR A 674 4.53 -2.98 14.97
CA TYR A 674 4.89 -4.38 15.05
C TYR A 674 4.70 -5.04 13.71
N ASN A 675 5.67 -5.83 13.28
CA ASN A 675 5.56 -6.62 12.06
C ASN A 675 4.78 -7.90 12.37
N ILE A 676 3.92 -8.30 11.45
CA ILE A 676 3.09 -9.50 11.56
C ILE A 676 3.30 -10.36 10.34
N LYS A 677 3.60 -11.63 10.54
CA LYS A 677 3.67 -12.63 9.47
C LYS A 677 2.25 -13.09 9.07
N PHE A 678 2.11 -13.61 7.85
CA PHE A 678 0.85 -14.22 7.36
C PHE A 678 -0.38 -13.29 7.44
N SER A 679 -0.19 -11.99 7.20
CA SER A 679 -1.17 -10.97 7.60
C SER A 679 -1.48 -9.90 6.56
N SER A 680 -1.16 -10.17 5.30
CA SER A 680 -1.33 -9.20 4.23
C SER A 680 -2.77 -9.19 3.67
N LEU A 681 -3.57 -8.17 4.01
CA LEU A 681 -4.98 -8.06 3.61
C LEU A 681 -5.23 -7.16 2.39
N TYR A 682 -4.18 -6.64 1.74
CA TYR A 682 -4.27 -5.69 0.62
C TYR A 682 -4.79 -4.29 0.99
N TYR A 683 -4.68 -3.35 0.04
CA TYR A 683 -5.07 -1.96 0.22
C TYR A 683 -6.56 -1.80 0.51
N GLY A 684 -6.89 -0.92 1.47
CA GLY A 684 -8.25 -0.67 1.97
C GLY A 684 -8.62 -1.46 3.23
N ALA A 685 -7.80 -2.44 3.65
CA ALA A 685 -7.97 -3.12 4.93
C ALA A 685 -7.42 -2.32 6.13
N SER A 686 -6.74 -1.20 5.89
CA SER A 686 -6.26 -0.28 6.92
C SER A 686 -7.36 0.10 7.90
N GLY A 687 -7.04 0.11 9.19
CA GLY A 687 -7.93 0.44 10.28
C GLY A 687 -8.63 -0.77 10.88
N SER A 688 -8.35 -1.98 10.36
CA SER A 688 -8.84 -3.24 10.93
C SER A 688 -8.31 -3.43 12.34
N VAL A 689 -9.15 -3.94 13.23
CA VAL A 689 -8.76 -4.33 14.57
C VAL A 689 -7.89 -5.59 14.55
N VAL A 690 -6.89 -5.65 15.42
CA VAL A 690 -5.93 -6.76 15.50
C VAL A 690 -6.10 -7.49 16.82
N TYR A 691 -6.31 -8.79 16.76
CA TYR A 691 -6.47 -9.67 17.92
C TYR A 691 -5.29 -10.64 18.03
N ASN A 692 -4.92 -11.04 19.26
CA ASN A 692 -4.05 -12.20 19.49
C ASN A 692 -4.89 -13.49 19.67
N GLU A 693 -4.24 -14.65 19.83
CA GLU A 693 -4.89 -15.95 20.10
C GLU A 693 -5.68 -16.05 21.41
N PHE A 694 -5.49 -15.11 22.33
CA PHE A 694 -6.22 -15.05 23.60
C PHE A 694 -7.48 -14.19 23.50
N GLY A 695 -7.78 -13.65 22.31
CA GLY A 695 -8.98 -12.85 22.06
C GLY A 695 -8.87 -11.41 22.56
N GLU A 696 -7.65 -10.87 22.69
CA GLU A 696 -7.38 -9.52 23.15
C GLU A 696 -7.08 -8.60 21.97
N ILE A 697 -7.58 -7.36 22.01
CA ILE A 697 -7.22 -6.33 21.03
C ILE A 697 -5.82 -5.83 21.36
N ILE A 698 -4.88 -6.06 20.44
CA ILE A 698 -3.47 -5.70 20.60
C ILE A 698 -3.08 -4.45 19.81
N GLY A 699 -3.92 -4.00 18.88
CA GLY A 699 -3.61 -2.86 18.04
C GLY A 699 -4.54 -2.65 16.86
N ILE A 700 -4.08 -1.81 15.93
CA ILE A 700 -4.79 -1.47 14.71
C ILE A 700 -3.90 -1.70 13.48
N TYR A 701 -4.41 -2.44 12.51
CA TYR A 701 -3.72 -2.80 11.28
C TYR A 701 -3.40 -1.55 10.46
N SER A 702 -2.13 -1.27 10.21
CA SER A 702 -1.67 0.02 9.67
C SER A 702 -0.78 -0.08 8.42
N GLY A 703 -0.28 -1.25 8.07
CA GLY A 703 0.60 -1.38 6.90
C GLY A 703 0.62 -2.74 6.23
N VAL A 704 0.91 -2.72 4.93
CA VAL A 704 1.24 -3.88 4.08
C VAL A 704 2.56 -3.60 3.35
N ARG A 705 3.20 -4.65 2.82
CA ARG A 705 4.32 -4.47 1.89
C ARG A 705 3.87 -3.73 0.61
N ALA A 706 4.77 -2.93 0.03
CA ALA A 706 4.46 -2.04 -1.10
C ALA A 706 4.08 -2.79 -2.41
N ASN A 707 4.54 -4.03 -2.60
CA ASN A 707 4.26 -4.84 -3.80
C ASN A 707 3.25 -5.95 -3.53
N ASN A 708 2.25 -5.66 -2.71
CA ASN A 708 1.27 -6.66 -2.31
C ASN A 708 0.27 -6.97 -3.43
N THR A 709 -0.15 -8.23 -3.53
CA THR A 709 -1.16 -8.70 -4.51
C THR A 709 -2.47 -9.04 -3.80
N TYR A 710 -3.61 -8.74 -4.42
CA TYR A 710 -4.92 -9.01 -3.82
C TYR A 710 -5.10 -10.52 -3.56
N GLY A 711 -5.29 -10.89 -2.29
CA GLY A 711 -5.43 -12.28 -1.87
C GLY A 711 -4.12 -12.99 -1.50
N ASN A 712 -2.96 -12.31 -1.61
CA ASN A 712 -1.73 -12.83 -1.02
C ASN A 712 -1.74 -12.56 0.50
N LEU A 713 -2.12 -13.58 1.27
CA LEU A 713 -2.21 -13.56 2.72
C LEU A 713 -0.88 -13.93 3.41
N LEU A 714 0.10 -14.47 2.69
CA LEU A 714 1.38 -14.91 3.29
C LEU A 714 2.38 -13.79 3.56
N ASP A 715 2.23 -12.67 2.86
CA ASP A 715 3.10 -11.51 3.05
C ASP A 715 3.00 -10.93 4.48
N SER A 716 4.08 -10.24 4.87
CA SER A 716 4.10 -9.53 6.14
C SER A 716 3.24 -8.26 6.08
N ALA A 717 2.67 -7.91 7.22
CA ALA A 717 1.96 -6.67 7.46
C ALA A 717 2.45 -6.01 8.74
N SER A 718 1.83 -4.91 9.14
CA SER A 718 2.13 -4.27 10.41
C SER A 718 0.89 -3.70 11.11
N PHE A 719 1.01 -3.52 12.42
CA PHE A 719 0.00 -2.84 13.23
C PHE A 719 0.63 -1.81 14.17
N THR A 720 -0.15 -0.77 14.46
CA THR A 720 0.20 0.25 15.44
C THR A 720 -0.34 -0.16 16.81
N SER A 721 0.53 -0.12 17.83
CA SER A 721 0.16 -0.40 19.22
C SER A 721 -0.73 0.70 19.78
N LEU A 722 -1.66 0.33 20.67
CA LEU A 722 -2.47 1.30 21.41
C LEU A 722 -1.78 1.82 22.69
N ILE A 723 -0.72 1.14 23.11
CA ILE A 723 -0.02 1.42 24.37
C ILE A 723 1.48 1.19 24.20
N GLN A 724 2.25 1.96 24.95
CA GLN A 724 3.62 1.65 25.33
C GLN A 724 3.81 1.91 26.81
N ARG A 725 4.13 0.86 27.57
CA ARG A 725 4.17 0.92 29.03
C ARG A 725 5.42 1.58 29.57
N THR A 726 6.56 1.33 28.92
CA THR A 726 7.86 1.76 29.43
C THR A 726 8.56 2.73 28.49
N GLN A 727 9.42 3.57 29.07
CA GLN A 727 10.34 4.37 28.29
C GLN A 727 11.38 3.46 27.62
N VAL A 728 11.55 3.60 26.31
CA VAL A 728 12.51 2.80 25.53
C VAL A 728 13.55 3.73 24.92
N LYS A 729 14.82 3.50 25.25
CA LYS A 729 15.95 4.17 24.60
C LYS A 729 16.19 3.51 23.24
N LEU A 730 16.07 4.30 22.18
CA LEU A 730 16.32 3.89 20.80
C LEU A 730 17.64 4.51 20.32
N ALA A 731 18.11 4.10 19.13
CA ALA A 731 19.36 4.61 18.55
C ALA A 731 19.36 6.15 18.37
N HIS A 732 18.23 6.72 17.92
CA HIS A 732 18.12 8.16 17.61
C HIS A 732 17.10 8.90 18.48
N GLY A 733 16.84 8.42 19.70
CA GLY A 733 15.95 9.13 20.62
C GLY A 733 15.44 8.29 21.77
N ILE A 734 14.47 8.85 22.49
CA ILE A 734 13.77 8.18 23.58
C ILE A 734 12.29 8.11 23.19
N LEU A 735 11.76 6.90 23.22
CA LEU A 735 10.34 6.66 23.05
C LEU A 735 9.68 6.70 24.44
N GLN A 736 8.82 7.69 24.65
CA GLN A 736 8.11 7.94 25.89
C GLN A 736 6.92 6.98 26.01
N PRO A 737 6.54 6.58 27.23
CA PRO A 737 5.37 5.75 27.44
C PRO A 737 4.09 6.52 27.08
N TYR A 738 3.09 5.78 26.59
CA TYR A 738 1.77 6.33 26.24
C TYR A 738 0.67 5.26 26.32
N ASN A 739 -0.58 5.70 26.41
CA ASN A 739 -1.77 4.88 26.23
C ASN A 739 -2.83 5.68 25.47
N LEU A 740 -3.13 5.29 24.24
CA LEU A 740 -4.03 6.02 23.34
C LEU A 740 -5.49 5.96 23.79
N ILE A 741 -5.87 4.96 24.59
CA ILE A 741 -7.22 4.80 25.13
C ILE A 741 -7.38 5.58 26.44
N ASP A 742 -6.47 5.35 27.40
CA ASP A 742 -6.47 6.03 28.70
C ASP A 742 -5.05 6.36 29.18
N GLY A 743 -4.64 7.61 28.89
CA GLY A 743 -3.37 8.20 29.32
C GLY A 743 -3.51 9.11 30.54
N SER A 744 -4.62 9.00 31.29
CA SER A 744 -4.94 9.93 32.38
C SER A 744 -4.02 9.79 33.60
N ASN A 745 -3.43 8.61 33.82
CA ASN A 745 -2.44 8.42 34.88
C ASN A 745 -1.09 9.04 34.48
N LYS A 746 -0.82 10.27 34.95
CA LYS A 746 0.41 11.02 34.64
C LYS A 746 1.65 10.53 35.40
N GLU A 747 1.51 9.66 36.40
CA GLU A 747 2.67 8.97 36.98
C GLU A 747 3.23 7.93 36.01
N LEU A 748 2.37 7.31 35.21
CA LEU A 748 2.73 6.32 34.19
C LEU A 748 3.03 6.97 32.83
N TYR A 749 2.28 8.00 32.46
CA TYR A 749 2.36 8.67 31.15
C TYR A 749 2.65 10.18 31.28
N PRO A 750 3.75 10.59 31.94
CA PRO A 750 4.00 11.99 32.32
C PRO A 750 4.17 12.94 31.13
N LYS A 751 4.55 12.43 29.95
CA LYS A 751 4.74 13.22 28.73
C LYS A 751 3.54 13.18 27.79
N GLN A 752 2.56 12.34 28.05
CA GLN A 752 1.35 12.27 27.24
C GLN A 752 0.40 13.40 27.61
N THR A 753 -0.04 14.18 26.62
CA THR A 753 -0.93 15.32 26.82
C THR A 753 -2.39 14.91 26.80
N ASN A 754 -2.77 14.04 25.87
CA ASN A 754 -4.15 13.60 25.66
C ASN A 754 -4.24 12.11 25.30
N SER A 755 -5.40 11.54 25.54
CA SER A 755 -5.84 10.19 25.18
C SER A 755 -7.33 10.23 24.82
N TYR A 756 -7.91 9.13 24.33
CA TYR A 756 -9.34 9.05 24.05
C TYR A 756 -10.19 9.45 25.28
N ARG A 757 -9.92 8.88 26.47
CA ARG A 757 -10.63 9.22 27.71
C ARG A 757 -10.51 10.70 28.08
N GLU A 758 -9.30 11.26 28.00
CA GLU A 758 -9.07 12.67 28.32
C GLU A 758 -9.76 13.61 27.33
N ASN A 759 -9.83 13.23 26.06
CA ASN A 759 -10.57 13.98 25.06
C ASN A 759 -12.08 13.96 25.29
N LEU A 760 -12.65 12.85 25.77
CA LEU A 760 -14.06 12.83 26.18
C LEU A 760 -14.34 13.89 27.25
N ARG A 761 -13.47 14.04 28.27
CA ARG A 761 -13.59 15.10 29.29
C ARG A 761 -13.53 16.50 28.71
N ILE A 762 -12.73 16.71 27.66
CA ILE A 762 -12.55 18.01 27.00
C ILE A 762 -13.74 18.35 26.10
N ILE A 763 -14.28 17.36 25.39
CA ILE A 763 -15.37 17.54 24.43
C ILE A 763 -16.72 17.60 25.14
N TYR A 764 -16.88 16.79 26.20
CA TYR A 764 -18.11 16.62 26.97
C TYR A 764 -17.91 16.92 28.46
N PRO A 765 -17.59 18.18 28.82
CA PRO A 765 -17.31 18.55 30.20
C PRO A 765 -18.52 18.30 31.13
N ASP A 766 -19.72 18.55 30.64
CA ASP A 766 -20.98 18.43 31.39
C ASP A 766 -21.69 17.08 31.16
N GLY A 767 -21.01 16.13 30.52
CA GLY A 767 -21.59 14.84 30.13
C GLY A 767 -22.12 14.84 28.70
N PHE A 768 -22.73 13.73 28.29
CA PHE A 768 -23.52 13.65 27.07
C PHE A 768 -24.84 14.42 27.22
N GLU A 769 -25.71 14.38 26.21
CA GLU A 769 -26.98 15.13 26.23
C GLU A 769 -27.90 14.76 27.41
N ASP A 770 -27.73 13.57 28.00
CA ASP A 770 -28.44 13.11 29.20
C ASP A 770 -27.71 13.44 30.52
N GLY A 771 -26.63 14.21 30.45
CA GLY A 771 -25.79 14.61 31.59
C GLY A 771 -24.90 13.50 32.14
N THR A 772 -24.87 12.32 31.53
CA THR A 772 -24.02 11.21 31.99
C THR A 772 -22.61 11.29 31.41
N HIS A 773 -21.62 10.85 32.17
CA HIS A 773 -20.23 10.74 31.71
C HIS A 773 -19.82 9.29 31.39
N LYS A 774 -20.80 8.39 31.24
CA LYS A 774 -20.56 6.94 31.21
C LYS A 774 -20.56 6.39 29.78
N THR A 775 -19.60 5.50 29.50
CA THR A 775 -19.56 4.70 28.28
C THR A 775 -19.39 3.22 28.61
N ALA A 776 -19.42 2.34 27.60
CA ALA A 776 -19.18 0.92 27.80
C ALA A 776 -17.75 0.63 28.32
N LEU A 777 -16.75 1.38 27.84
CA LEU A 777 -15.38 1.27 28.34
C LEU A 777 -15.18 1.97 29.70
N PHE A 778 -15.90 3.06 29.96
CA PHE A 778 -15.78 3.86 31.19
C PHE A 778 -17.11 3.85 31.99
N PRO A 779 -17.48 2.72 32.63
CA PRO A 779 -18.75 2.59 33.34
C PRO A 779 -18.84 3.46 34.61
N GLU A 780 -17.70 3.85 35.18
CA GLU A 780 -17.59 4.76 36.31
C GLU A 780 -17.43 6.23 35.89
N GLY A 781 -17.46 6.51 34.59
CA GLY A 781 -17.27 7.84 34.03
C GLY A 781 -15.88 8.04 33.42
N TYR A 782 -15.81 8.78 32.31
CA TYR A 782 -14.53 9.13 31.70
C TYR A 782 -13.77 10.18 32.49
#